data_AF-A0A1B4FJ85-F1
#
_entry.id   AF-A0A1B4FJ85-F1
#
_cell.length_a   1.000
_cell.length_b   1.000
_cell.length_c   1.000
_cell.angle_alpha   90.00
_cell.angle_beta   90.00
_cell.angle_gamma   90.00
#
_symmetry.space_group_name_H-M   'P 1'
#
loop_
_entity.id
_entity.type
_entity.pdbx_description
1 polymer ?
#
loop_
_entity_poly.entity_id
_entity_poly.type
_entity_poly.pdbx_seq_one_letter_code
_entity_poly.pdbx_strand_id
1 'polypeptide(L)'
;MLAEYPAPQVPSADANGGIRYQDVQAPDGLIQVRLGPVLSPQPIPGDLIELFWGEDPNDPNLDLKPPAAQLTIQEVTTYYVLNVRAAFVFEVGSGMQPVFFRLRTSSAWLYSEVTPIDVKLDVPGGFDPESSTEWINENLSPPVPESTDIGEDEAAKGVDVSIAPWENMDEGDRLTLAWSMQRISHPPLESDDVNQRVVVHVPPETIQAGGDGDGLIVRYEIYDRVKNWSKWSLEVRVNVEVDPNLLAAPLVVLAPNGELNLDELGSQDVQVMVTDTKIAPQSQIELTWNGQTADGNPVVRTVRGTYTGAFLFLNVPNEAAVAVAQGLAVLSYTATLASVTQRSRRTTVRVIGRPLVLPAPAAEHVGPDGVLDPVDVPPSGEPVLVTYDMLPGDTVILRWRGRTNFDSEPKIVNRESSLSFNVPRATIIEGAAAPASIFYDVASDASDPTESQRLPVTVNEAQLRLPAPWVLEATGPNHDQLRIAAYYNAEYIIVQVRRYDDMASADTVRVQWVAAVTYNTDVRPVVLPGHMDFRIPRMEVIDAIGRDARISYSVQQRLGGPVHPSDTLILHVEGQSLTLPAPTLDGARTQVTVLYSGMEDDQTVRVRWDGVVTRHTEIQRVVKGQPSVFDIPAAWVTENSGSRVLINYSVGWIDSDAQLQFSRVLRINL
;
A
#
# COMPACT_ATOMS: atom_id res chain seq x y z
N MET A 1 -17.23 -44.55 24.03
CA MET A 1 -16.55 -44.02 25.24
C MET A 1 -17.48 -42.99 25.89
N LEU A 2 -17.41 -42.71 27.20
CA LEU A 2 -18.23 -41.63 27.80
C LEU A 2 -17.61 -40.28 27.42
N ALA A 3 -18.35 -39.45 26.69
CA ALA A 3 -17.92 -38.08 26.35
C ALA A 3 -17.92 -37.22 27.63
N GLU A 4 -16.83 -36.50 27.86
CA GLU A 4 -16.65 -35.61 29.03
C GLU A 4 -16.62 -34.13 28.65
N TYR A 5 -16.38 -33.80 27.37
CA TYR A 5 -16.37 -32.43 26.86
C TYR A 5 -17.50 -32.15 25.86
N PRO A 6 -17.97 -30.90 25.75
CA PRO A 6 -18.96 -30.52 24.75
C PRO A 6 -18.40 -30.67 23.32
N ALA A 7 -19.31 -30.85 22.36
CA ALA A 7 -18.96 -31.05 20.97
C ALA A 7 -18.23 -29.82 20.36
N PRO A 8 -17.29 -30.02 19.42
CA PRO A 8 -16.62 -28.93 18.72
C PRO A 8 -17.57 -28.14 17.83
N GLN A 9 -17.27 -26.86 17.60
CA GLN A 9 -18.03 -26.01 16.68
C GLN A 9 -17.22 -25.72 15.42
N VAL A 10 -17.87 -25.75 14.27
CA VAL A 10 -17.24 -25.48 12.97
C VAL A 10 -17.97 -24.28 12.35
N PRO A 11 -17.47 -23.04 12.53
CA PRO A 11 -18.23 -21.84 12.16
C PRO A 11 -18.64 -21.76 10.69
N SER A 12 -17.81 -22.27 9.76
CA SER A 12 -18.16 -22.34 8.34
C SER A 12 -19.33 -23.30 8.10
N ALA A 13 -19.33 -24.46 8.75
CA ALA A 13 -20.44 -25.41 8.68
C ALA A 13 -21.72 -24.84 9.27
N ASP A 14 -21.64 -24.16 10.41
CA ASP A 14 -22.80 -23.50 11.02
C ASP A 14 -23.40 -22.41 10.10
N ALA A 15 -22.55 -21.66 9.41
CA ALA A 15 -22.97 -20.60 8.49
C ALA A 15 -23.61 -21.16 7.20
N ASN A 16 -23.13 -22.29 6.73
CA ASN A 16 -23.48 -22.84 5.42
C ASN A 16 -24.45 -24.01 5.48
N GLY A 17 -24.66 -24.63 6.65
CA GLY A 17 -25.37 -25.90 6.81
C GLY A 17 -24.46 -27.13 6.65
N GLY A 18 -23.17 -26.93 6.39
CA GLY A 18 -22.14 -27.95 6.18
C GLY A 18 -20.89 -27.35 5.53
N ILE A 19 -19.94 -28.19 5.14
CA ILE A 19 -18.73 -27.78 4.42
C ILE A 19 -18.96 -27.90 2.92
N ARG A 20 -18.78 -26.77 2.22
CA ARG A 20 -18.92 -26.64 0.77
C ARG A 20 -17.65 -27.06 0.05
N TYR A 21 -17.76 -27.35 -1.24
CA TYR A 21 -16.61 -27.47 -2.13
C TYR A 21 -15.71 -26.22 -2.08
N GLN A 22 -16.32 -25.03 -2.10
CA GLN A 22 -15.59 -23.75 -2.06
C GLN A 22 -14.74 -23.59 -0.80
N ASP A 23 -15.17 -24.16 0.33
CA ASP A 23 -14.45 -24.06 1.60
C ASP A 23 -13.17 -24.91 1.60
N VAL A 24 -13.05 -25.89 0.68
CA VAL A 24 -11.92 -26.84 0.60
C VAL A 24 -11.18 -26.85 -0.75
N GLN A 25 -11.56 -25.99 -1.71
CA GLN A 25 -10.96 -25.95 -3.04
C GLN A 25 -9.45 -25.60 -3.04
N ALA A 26 -9.00 -24.83 -2.04
CA ALA A 26 -7.59 -24.48 -1.86
C ALA A 26 -6.95 -25.48 -0.88
N PRO A 27 -6.00 -26.34 -1.31
CA PRO A 27 -5.45 -27.40 -0.44
C PRO A 27 -4.81 -26.89 0.86
N ASP A 28 -4.20 -25.71 0.82
CA ASP A 28 -3.59 -25.03 1.98
C ASP A 28 -4.60 -24.16 2.77
N GLY A 29 -5.86 -24.10 2.34
CA GLY A 29 -6.95 -23.47 3.07
C GLY A 29 -7.15 -24.10 4.45
N LEU A 30 -7.72 -23.36 5.38
CA LEU A 30 -7.91 -23.79 6.76
C LEU A 30 -9.38 -23.72 7.17
N ILE A 31 -9.90 -24.85 7.65
CA ILE A 31 -11.20 -24.94 8.31
C ILE A 31 -10.98 -24.77 9.82
N GLN A 32 -11.57 -23.72 10.39
CA GLN A 32 -11.45 -23.44 11.82
C GLN A 32 -12.43 -24.30 12.62
N VAL A 33 -11.92 -24.95 13.66
CA VAL A 33 -12.71 -25.68 14.64
C VAL A 33 -12.51 -25.07 16.01
N ARG A 34 -13.60 -24.64 16.63
CA ARG A 34 -13.62 -23.93 17.90
C ARG A 34 -14.08 -24.85 19.02
N LEU A 35 -13.31 -24.90 20.10
CA LEU A 35 -13.60 -25.68 21.31
C LEU A 35 -13.86 -24.72 22.48
N GLY A 36 -14.92 -24.95 23.26
CA GLY A 36 -15.34 -24.06 24.36
C GLY A 36 -16.79 -23.56 24.20
N PRO A 37 -17.29 -22.67 25.07
CA PRO A 37 -16.54 -21.78 25.97
C PRO A 37 -16.14 -22.38 27.34
N VAL A 38 -16.66 -23.55 27.70
CA VAL A 38 -16.37 -24.19 29.00
C VAL A 38 -16.00 -25.65 28.78
N LEU A 39 -14.73 -25.96 29.04
CA LEU A 39 -14.22 -27.32 29.10
C LEU A 39 -14.02 -27.67 30.59
N SER A 40 -14.71 -28.71 31.07
CA SER A 40 -14.61 -29.20 32.46
C SER A 40 -14.27 -30.69 32.43
N PRO A 41 -13.14 -31.15 33.00
CA PRO A 41 -12.13 -30.36 33.74
C PRO A 41 -11.40 -29.35 32.85
N GLN A 42 -10.99 -28.22 33.45
CA GLN A 42 -10.35 -27.13 32.72
C GLN A 42 -8.97 -27.54 32.21
N PRO A 43 -8.67 -27.36 30.91
CA PRO A 43 -7.34 -27.61 30.37
C PRO A 43 -6.27 -26.72 30.99
N ILE A 44 -5.05 -27.23 31.15
CA ILE A 44 -3.91 -26.48 31.69
C ILE A 44 -2.76 -26.35 30.67
N PRO A 45 -1.85 -25.37 30.83
CA PRO A 45 -0.66 -25.26 30.00
C PRO A 45 0.15 -26.57 29.97
N GLY A 46 0.46 -27.05 28.77
CA GLY A 46 1.14 -28.32 28.51
C GLY A 46 0.23 -29.47 28.07
N ASP A 47 -1.09 -29.39 28.30
CA ASP A 47 -2.04 -30.39 27.79
C ASP A 47 -2.08 -30.38 26.25
N LEU A 48 -2.33 -31.55 25.65
CA LEU A 48 -2.42 -31.72 24.20
C LEU A 48 -3.88 -31.98 23.80
N ILE A 49 -4.38 -31.20 22.85
CA ILE A 49 -5.65 -31.43 22.17
C ILE A 49 -5.36 -32.06 20.81
N GLU A 50 -6.06 -33.15 20.48
CA GLU A 50 -6.08 -33.78 19.16
C GLU A 50 -7.51 -33.77 18.63
N LEU A 51 -7.69 -33.26 17.42
CA LEU A 51 -8.97 -33.18 16.73
C LEU A 51 -9.03 -34.20 15.61
N PHE A 52 -10.15 -34.89 15.49
CA PHE A 52 -10.42 -35.93 14.50
C PHE A 52 -11.63 -35.55 13.66
N TRP A 53 -11.62 -35.97 12.40
CA TRP A 53 -12.65 -35.65 11.42
C TRP A 53 -12.85 -36.86 10.50
N GLY A 54 -14.10 -37.32 10.37
CA GLY A 54 -14.44 -38.50 9.56
C GLY A 54 -14.21 -39.83 10.27
N GLU A 55 -13.96 -39.81 11.58
CA GLU A 55 -13.77 -41.00 12.42
C GLU A 55 -14.88 -41.11 13.47
N ASP A 56 -15.41 -42.32 13.69
CA ASP A 56 -16.42 -42.56 14.74
C ASP A 56 -15.74 -42.96 16.06
N PRO A 57 -15.77 -42.12 17.12
CA PRO A 57 -15.17 -42.46 18.41
C PRO A 57 -15.85 -43.62 19.13
N ASN A 58 -17.00 -44.10 18.63
CA ASN A 58 -17.71 -45.24 19.17
C ASN A 58 -17.50 -46.54 18.38
N ASP A 59 -16.73 -46.53 17.30
CA ASP A 59 -16.37 -47.76 16.59
C ASP A 59 -15.57 -48.67 17.54
N PRO A 60 -16.06 -49.90 17.84
CA PRO A 60 -15.36 -50.82 18.73
C PRO A 60 -14.00 -51.30 18.19
N ASN A 61 -13.74 -51.12 16.89
CA ASN A 61 -12.48 -51.47 16.23
C ASN A 61 -11.71 -50.23 15.75
N LEU A 62 -11.99 -49.04 16.31
CA LEU A 62 -11.37 -47.79 15.89
C LEU A 62 -9.83 -47.86 15.95
N ASP A 63 -9.21 -47.75 14.78
CA ASP A 63 -7.77 -47.50 14.62
C ASP A 63 -7.58 -46.03 14.24
N LEU A 64 -7.35 -45.19 15.25
CA LEU A 64 -7.31 -43.74 15.08
C LEU A 64 -6.24 -43.35 14.07
N LYS A 65 -6.64 -42.67 13.00
CA LYS A 65 -5.69 -42.10 12.04
C LYS A 65 -4.96 -40.91 12.67
N PRO A 66 -3.90 -40.40 12.04
CA PRO A 66 -3.29 -39.15 12.49
C PRO A 66 -4.34 -38.04 12.63
N PRO A 67 -4.30 -37.24 13.72
CA PRO A 67 -5.33 -36.24 13.97
C PRO A 67 -5.35 -35.19 12.86
N ALA A 68 -6.56 -34.73 12.53
CA ALA A 68 -6.81 -33.69 11.54
C ALA A 68 -6.13 -32.36 11.92
N ALA A 69 -6.04 -32.08 13.22
CA ALA A 69 -5.26 -31.00 13.80
C ALA A 69 -4.91 -31.31 15.25
N GLN A 70 -3.86 -30.68 15.77
CA GLN A 70 -3.48 -30.80 17.18
C GLN A 70 -2.98 -29.46 17.73
N LEU A 71 -3.16 -29.24 19.03
CA LEU A 71 -2.77 -28.01 19.71
C LEU A 71 -2.24 -28.33 21.11
N THR A 72 -1.01 -27.88 21.42
CA THR A 72 -0.49 -27.89 22.79
C THR A 72 -0.84 -26.57 23.47
N ILE A 73 -1.54 -26.68 24.59
CA ILE A 73 -2.05 -25.52 25.33
C ILE A 73 -0.90 -24.74 25.94
N GLN A 74 -0.85 -23.43 25.67
CA GLN A 74 0.17 -22.53 26.22
C GLN A 74 -0.38 -21.72 27.40
N GLU A 75 -1.64 -21.32 27.31
CA GLU A 75 -2.35 -20.54 28.31
C GLU A 75 -3.83 -20.92 28.34
N VAL A 76 -4.48 -20.61 29.45
CA VAL A 76 -5.89 -20.90 29.66
C VAL A 76 -6.73 -19.82 28.98
N THR A 77 -7.56 -20.21 28.01
CA THR A 77 -8.44 -19.31 27.27
C THR A 77 -9.90 -19.75 27.30
N THR A 78 -10.80 -18.88 26.86
CA THR A 78 -12.24 -19.20 26.69
C THR A 78 -12.47 -20.15 25.51
N TYR A 79 -11.72 -19.96 24.42
CA TYR A 79 -11.84 -20.78 23.22
C TYR A 79 -10.47 -21.24 22.75
N TYR A 80 -10.40 -22.50 22.34
CA TYR A 80 -9.27 -23.04 21.60
C TYR A 80 -9.68 -23.18 20.13
N VAL A 81 -8.82 -22.73 19.21
CA VAL A 81 -9.06 -22.82 17.78
C VAL A 81 -8.02 -23.76 17.18
N LEU A 82 -8.49 -24.81 16.52
CA LEU A 82 -7.67 -25.70 15.72
C LEU A 82 -7.95 -25.45 14.25
N ASN A 83 -6.89 -25.40 13.45
CA ASN A 83 -6.98 -25.20 12.01
C ASN A 83 -6.77 -26.53 11.31
N VAL A 84 -7.84 -27.08 10.74
CA VAL A 84 -7.80 -28.29 9.91
C VAL A 84 -7.48 -27.89 8.48
N ARG A 85 -6.56 -28.59 7.81
CA ARG A 85 -6.27 -28.33 6.40
C ARG A 85 -7.45 -28.73 5.52
N ALA A 86 -7.82 -27.87 4.58
CA ALA A 86 -8.83 -28.14 3.56
C ALA A 86 -8.56 -29.44 2.81
N ALA A 87 -7.30 -29.72 2.44
CA ALA A 87 -6.91 -30.98 1.82
C ALA A 87 -7.30 -32.22 2.65
N PHE A 88 -7.18 -32.15 3.99
CA PHE A 88 -7.58 -33.26 4.86
C PHE A 88 -9.09 -33.50 4.77
N VAL A 89 -9.90 -32.44 4.84
CA VAL A 89 -11.37 -32.56 4.75
C VAL A 89 -11.79 -33.04 3.36
N PHE A 90 -11.11 -32.58 2.32
CA PHE A 90 -11.32 -33.03 0.94
C PHE A 90 -11.04 -34.54 0.78
N GLU A 91 -9.95 -35.05 1.35
CA GLU A 91 -9.60 -36.47 1.34
C GLU A 91 -10.57 -37.35 2.12
N VAL A 92 -11.18 -36.84 3.20
CA VAL A 92 -12.25 -37.53 3.93
C VAL A 92 -13.47 -37.74 3.03
N GLY A 93 -13.77 -36.78 2.14
CA GLY A 93 -14.82 -36.87 1.14
C GLY A 93 -16.21 -36.44 1.61
N SER A 94 -17.16 -36.45 0.66
CA SER A 94 -18.56 -36.06 0.91
C SER A 94 -19.27 -37.01 1.91
N GLY A 95 -20.32 -36.50 2.56
CA GLY A 95 -21.18 -37.21 3.50
C GLY A 95 -21.17 -36.59 4.90
N MET A 96 -21.99 -37.14 5.78
CA MET A 96 -22.03 -36.76 7.20
C MET A 96 -20.78 -37.25 7.91
N GLN A 97 -19.87 -36.31 8.21
CA GLN A 97 -18.59 -36.60 8.85
C GLN A 97 -18.66 -36.31 10.36
N PRO A 98 -18.34 -37.29 11.22
CA PRO A 98 -18.18 -37.04 12.66
C PRO A 98 -16.93 -36.20 12.95
N VAL A 99 -17.10 -35.16 13.75
CA VAL A 99 -16.00 -34.29 14.22
C VAL A 99 -15.98 -34.28 15.74
N PHE A 100 -14.85 -34.65 16.33
CA PHE A 100 -14.67 -34.68 17.77
C PHE A 100 -13.20 -34.41 18.13
N PHE A 101 -12.93 -34.06 19.38
CA PHE A 101 -11.57 -33.97 19.88
C PHE A 101 -11.36 -34.83 21.12
N ARG A 102 -10.11 -35.09 21.44
CA ARG A 102 -9.70 -35.60 22.74
C ARG A 102 -8.61 -34.72 23.32
N LEU A 103 -8.57 -34.67 24.64
CA LEU A 103 -7.61 -33.91 25.40
C LEU A 103 -6.79 -34.85 26.28
N ARG A 104 -5.46 -34.75 26.20
CA ARG A 104 -4.54 -35.48 27.05
C ARG A 104 -4.37 -34.72 28.36
N THR A 105 -4.97 -35.24 29.43
CA THR A 105 -4.66 -34.82 30.79
C THR A 105 -3.47 -35.62 31.34
N SER A 106 -2.99 -35.25 32.53
CA SER A 106 -1.93 -35.97 33.23
C SER A 106 -2.25 -37.44 33.54
N SER A 107 -3.54 -37.83 33.53
CA SER A 107 -3.99 -39.18 33.92
C SER A 107 -4.70 -39.96 32.82
N ALA A 108 -5.32 -39.31 31.83
CA ALA A 108 -6.11 -39.99 30.80
C ALA A 108 -6.31 -39.15 29.52
N TRP A 109 -6.80 -39.81 28.47
CA TRP A 109 -7.44 -39.13 27.33
C TRP A 109 -8.91 -38.94 27.63
N LEU A 110 -9.40 -37.71 27.54
CA LEU A 110 -10.81 -37.36 27.71
C LEU A 110 -11.38 -36.93 26.36
N TYR A 111 -12.56 -37.44 25.99
CA TYR A 111 -13.16 -37.22 24.67
C TYR A 111 -14.29 -36.21 24.72
N SER A 112 -14.48 -35.47 23.64
CA SER A 112 -15.66 -34.66 23.43
C SER A 112 -16.84 -35.46 22.93
N GLU A 113 -18.03 -34.86 23.00
CA GLU A 113 -19.15 -35.23 22.14
C GLU A 113 -18.78 -35.04 20.66
N VAL A 114 -19.53 -35.71 19.78
CA VAL A 114 -19.34 -35.65 18.33
C VAL A 114 -20.28 -34.60 17.73
N THR A 115 -19.75 -33.75 16.87
CA THR A 115 -20.54 -32.89 15.98
C THR A 115 -20.61 -33.53 14.60
N PRO A 116 -21.79 -33.91 14.09
CA PRO A 116 -21.93 -34.35 12.70
C PRO A 116 -21.87 -33.13 11.78
N ILE A 117 -20.96 -33.15 10.80
CA ILE A 117 -20.78 -32.10 9.80
C ILE A 117 -21.03 -32.69 8.43
N ASP A 118 -22.06 -32.20 7.73
CA ASP A 118 -22.27 -32.59 6.33
C ASP A 118 -21.19 -31.95 5.44
N VAL A 119 -20.46 -32.78 4.71
CA VAL A 119 -19.48 -32.33 3.71
C VAL A 119 -20.06 -32.65 2.34
N LYS A 120 -20.17 -31.67 1.45
CA LYS A 120 -20.63 -31.93 0.07
C LYS A 120 -19.69 -31.26 -0.93
N LEU A 121 -18.92 -32.11 -1.62
CA LEU A 121 -17.91 -31.69 -2.59
C LEU A 121 -18.46 -31.62 -4.01
N ASP A 122 -19.53 -32.36 -4.30
CA ASP A 122 -20.20 -32.32 -5.59
C ASP A 122 -21.15 -31.12 -5.64
N VAL A 123 -21.06 -30.32 -6.70
CA VAL A 123 -21.86 -29.10 -6.86
C VAL A 123 -23.11 -29.37 -7.72
N PRO A 124 -24.27 -28.77 -7.43
CA PRO A 124 -25.48 -28.93 -8.24
C PRO A 124 -25.25 -28.43 -9.67
N GLY A 125 -25.62 -29.22 -10.67
CA GLY A 125 -25.32 -28.96 -12.08
C GLY A 125 -23.90 -29.35 -12.50
N GLY A 126 -23.09 -29.95 -11.63
CA GLY A 126 -21.71 -30.29 -11.94
C GLY A 126 -20.79 -29.07 -12.06
N PHE A 127 -19.49 -29.32 -12.20
CA PHE A 127 -18.53 -28.24 -12.42
C PHE A 127 -18.71 -27.64 -13.81
N ASP A 128 -18.74 -26.32 -13.85
CA ASP A 128 -18.86 -25.54 -15.08
C ASP A 128 -17.77 -25.94 -16.11
N PRO A 129 -18.16 -26.38 -17.32
CA PRO A 129 -17.22 -26.80 -18.35
C PRO A 129 -16.58 -25.63 -19.11
N GLU A 130 -17.13 -24.42 -19.06
CA GLU A 130 -16.69 -23.28 -19.86
C GLU A 130 -16.19 -22.12 -18.99
N SER A 131 -14.86 -22.06 -18.84
CA SER A 131 -14.22 -21.03 -18.01
C SER A 131 -14.45 -19.58 -18.49
N SER A 132 -14.88 -19.37 -19.74
CA SER A 132 -15.15 -18.02 -20.27
C SER A 132 -16.51 -17.44 -19.83
N THR A 133 -17.40 -18.27 -19.28
CA THR A 133 -18.75 -17.89 -18.80
C THR A 133 -18.87 -18.12 -17.29
N GLU A 134 -17.98 -17.47 -16.52
CA GLU A 134 -17.78 -17.68 -15.08
C GLU A 134 -19.05 -17.78 -14.20
N TRP A 135 -20.17 -17.19 -14.60
CA TRP A 135 -21.43 -17.16 -13.85
C TRP A 135 -22.59 -17.96 -14.45
N ILE A 136 -22.35 -18.64 -15.57
CA ILE A 136 -23.30 -19.55 -16.21
C ILE A 136 -22.73 -20.96 -16.06
N ASN A 137 -23.59 -21.96 -15.96
CA ASN A 137 -23.21 -23.36 -16.00
C ASN A 137 -23.91 -24.03 -17.18
N GLU A 138 -23.15 -24.33 -18.23
CA GLU A 138 -23.65 -24.89 -19.50
C GLU A 138 -24.18 -26.33 -19.34
N ASN A 139 -23.89 -27.01 -18.22
CA ASN A 139 -24.51 -28.29 -17.90
C ASN A 139 -25.98 -28.15 -17.48
N LEU A 140 -26.41 -26.95 -17.08
CA LEU A 140 -27.81 -26.67 -16.74
C LEU A 140 -28.59 -26.26 -17.99
N SER A 141 -29.53 -27.13 -18.40
CA SER A 141 -30.40 -26.89 -19.55
C SER A 141 -31.29 -25.64 -19.34
N PRO A 142 -31.69 -24.95 -20.42
CA PRO A 142 -32.64 -23.85 -20.30
C PRO A 142 -33.97 -24.30 -19.68
N PRO A 143 -34.62 -23.47 -18.85
CA PRO A 143 -35.97 -23.76 -18.39
C PRO A 143 -36.95 -23.77 -19.58
N VAL A 144 -38.01 -24.57 -19.47
CA VAL A 144 -39.00 -24.76 -20.53
C VAL A 144 -40.37 -24.26 -20.06
N PRO A 145 -40.75 -23.01 -20.36
CA PRO A 145 -42.08 -22.49 -20.06
C PRO A 145 -43.13 -23.16 -20.96
N GLU A 146 -44.36 -23.32 -20.47
CA GLU A 146 -45.47 -23.86 -21.27
C GLU A 146 -45.84 -22.99 -22.48
N SER A 147 -45.54 -21.69 -22.42
CA SER A 147 -45.61 -20.77 -23.56
C SER A 147 -44.44 -19.78 -23.51
N THR A 148 -43.91 -19.42 -24.68
CA THR A 148 -42.94 -18.33 -24.83
C THR A 148 -43.59 -17.02 -25.24
N ASP A 149 -44.85 -17.03 -25.66
CA ASP A 149 -45.63 -15.84 -25.99
C ASP A 149 -46.76 -15.71 -24.96
N ILE A 150 -46.64 -14.72 -24.09
CA ILE A 150 -47.51 -14.52 -22.92
C ILE A 150 -48.44 -13.33 -23.19
N GLY A 151 -49.68 -13.64 -23.55
CA GLY A 151 -50.75 -12.66 -23.69
C GLY A 151 -51.54 -12.49 -22.39
N GLU A 152 -52.67 -11.79 -22.49
CA GLU A 152 -53.58 -11.55 -21.36
C GLU A 152 -54.06 -12.86 -20.71
N ASP A 153 -54.42 -13.86 -21.51
CA ASP A 153 -54.97 -15.15 -21.02
C ASP A 153 -53.90 -15.99 -20.29
N GLU A 154 -52.69 -16.07 -20.84
CA GLU A 154 -51.56 -16.77 -20.21
C GLU A 154 -51.13 -16.04 -18.93
N ALA A 155 -50.98 -14.71 -18.99
CA ALA A 155 -50.60 -13.91 -17.82
C ALA A 155 -51.63 -14.01 -16.69
N ALA A 156 -52.94 -14.05 -17.00
CA ALA A 156 -54.00 -14.17 -16.01
C ALA A 156 -54.02 -15.53 -15.30
N LYS A 157 -53.56 -16.59 -15.97
CA LYS A 157 -53.47 -17.95 -15.40
C LYS A 157 -52.15 -18.19 -14.67
N GLY A 158 -51.10 -17.46 -15.02
CA GLY A 158 -49.73 -17.81 -14.67
C GLY A 158 -49.14 -18.82 -15.66
N VAL A 159 -47.83 -19.03 -15.58
CA VAL A 159 -47.08 -19.88 -16.52
C VAL A 159 -46.29 -20.92 -15.74
N ASP A 160 -46.52 -22.20 -16.03
CA ASP A 160 -45.69 -23.27 -15.49
C ASP A 160 -44.38 -23.36 -16.28
N VAL A 161 -43.27 -23.49 -15.55
CA VAL A 161 -41.92 -23.59 -16.11
C VAL A 161 -41.30 -24.91 -15.68
N SER A 162 -41.05 -25.79 -16.65
CA SER A 162 -40.43 -27.09 -16.43
C SER A 162 -38.92 -27.00 -16.45
N ILE A 163 -38.27 -27.65 -15.49
CA ILE A 163 -36.82 -27.68 -15.32
C ILE A 163 -36.38 -29.14 -15.34
N ALA A 164 -35.44 -29.45 -16.24
CA ALA A 164 -34.89 -30.80 -16.38
C ALA A 164 -34.09 -31.20 -15.13
N PRO A 165 -34.02 -32.50 -14.78
CA PRO A 165 -33.13 -32.95 -13.72
C PRO A 165 -31.68 -32.57 -14.05
N TRP A 166 -30.91 -32.17 -13.03
CA TRP A 166 -29.53 -31.73 -13.17
C TRP A 166 -28.54 -32.76 -12.62
N GLU A 167 -27.27 -32.63 -13.00
CA GLU A 167 -26.18 -33.42 -12.42
C GLU A 167 -26.02 -33.11 -10.93
N ASN A 168 -25.79 -34.12 -10.10
CA ASN A 168 -25.71 -34.01 -8.64
C ASN A 168 -26.98 -33.44 -7.98
N MET A 169 -28.14 -33.62 -8.61
CA MET A 169 -29.44 -33.32 -8.02
C MET A 169 -29.66 -34.15 -6.76
N ASP A 170 -29.97 -33.49 -5.66
CA ASP A 170 -30.00 -34.13 -4.35
C ASP A 170 -31.13 -33.56 -3.46
N GLU A 171 -31.50 -34.32 -2.43
CA GLU A 171 -32.49 -33.89 -1.46
C GLU A 171 -32.01 -32.61 -0.74
N GLY A 172 -32.93 -31.66 -0.57
CA GLY A 172 -32.68 -30.38 0.05
C GLY A 172 -32.13 -29.31 -0.91
N ASP A 173 -31.88 -29.63 -2.18
CA ASP A 173 -31.57 -28.63 -3.21
C ASP A 173 -32.70 -27.58 -3.27
N ARG A 174 -32.31 -26.31 -3.39
CA ARG A 174 -33.20 -25.14 -3.40
C ARG A 174 -33.08 -24.42 -4.72
N LEU A 175 -34.08 -24.62 -5.57
CA LEU A 175 -34.15 -23.97 -6.87
C LEU A 175 -34.80 -22.59 -6.75
N THR A 176 -34.24 -21.60 -7.44
CA THR A 176 -34.85 -20.28 -7.63
C THR A 176 -34.94 -19.97 -9.11
N LEU A 177 -36.15 -19.84 -9.63
CA LEU A 177 -36.43 -19.37 -10.98
C LEU A 177 -36.40 -17.84 -11.02
N ALA A 178 -35.69 -17.27 -11.98
CA ALA A 178 -35.73 -15.85 -12.29
C ALA A 178 -36.61 -15.62 -13.53
N TRP A 179 -37.68 -14.84 -13.37
CA TRP A 179 -38.52 -14.34 -14.45
C TRP A 179 -38.24 -12.85 -14.64
N SER A 180 -37.47 -12.48 -15.67
CA SER A 180 -36.88 -11.15 -15.76
C SER A 180 -36.11 -10.84 -14.46
N MET A 181 -36.47 -9.76 -13.75
CA MET A 181 -35.87 -9.37 -12.46
C MET A 181 -36.56 -9.97 -11.23
N GLN A 182 -37.63 -10.75 -11.42
CA GLN A 182 -38.40 -11.34 -10.32
C GLN A 182 -37.89 -12.74 -10.00
N ARG A 183 -37.85 -13.08 -8.70
CA ARG A 183 -37.30 -14.35 -8.22
C ARG A 183 -38.40 -15.17 -7.55
N ILE A 184 -38.57 -16.41 -8.00
CA ILE A 184 -39.54 -17.37 -7.49
C ILE A 184 -38.74 -18.52 -6.86
N SER A 185 -38.77 -18.63 -5.54
CA SER A 185 -38.11 -19.74 -4.83
C SER A 185 -39.03 -20.96 -4.79
N HIS A 186 -38.54 -22.08 -5.29
CA HIS A 186 -39.16 -23.39 -5.10
C HIS A 186 -38.86 -23.89 -3.67
N PRO A 187 -39.77 -24.66 -3.03
CA PRO A 187 -39.45 -25.39 -1.80
C PRO A 187 -38.20 -26.28 -1.97
N PRO A 188 -37.47 -26.59 -0.88
CA PRO A 188 -36.38 -27.57 -0.95
C PRO A 188 -36.90 -28.91 -1.51
N LEU A 189 -36.12 -29.56 -2.36
CA LEU A 189 -36.49 -30.86 -2.93
C LEU A 189 -36.64 -31.94 -1.86
N GLU A 190 -37.65 -32.79 -2.02
CA GLU A 190 -37.84 -34.01 -1.25
C GLU A 190 -37.18 -35.20 -1.96
N SER A 191 -37.00 -36.34 -1.27
CA SER A 191 -36.31 -37.51 -1.85
C SER A 191 -36.99 -38.05 -3.12
N ASP A 192 -38.32 -37.90 -3.25
CA ASP A 192 -39.09 -38.35 -4.41
C ASP A 192 -38.93 -37.43 -5.64
N ASP A 193 -38.44 -36.19 -5.44
CA ASP A 193 -38.18 -35.23 -6.52
C ASP A 193 -36.83 -35.50 -7.22
N VAL A 194 -35.92 -36.23 -6.57
CA VAL A 194 -34.56 -36.46 -7.08
C VAL A 194 -34.61 -37.23 -8.40
N ASN A 195 -33.88 -36.73 -9.40
CA ASN A 195 -33.89 -37.19 -10.79
C ASN A 195 -35.25 -37.04 -11.52
N GLN A 196 -36.21 -36.30 -10.96
CA GLN A 196 -37.44 -35.93 -11.64
C GLN A 196 -37.35 -34.51 -12.22
N ARG A 197 -38.26 -34.20 -13.16
CA ARG A 197 -38.44 -32.82 -13.63
C ARG A 197 -39.10 -31.99 -12.51
N VAL A 198 -38.63 -30.77 -12.31
CA VAL A 198 -39.24 -29.82 -11.36
C VAL A 198 -40.10 -28.83 -12.14
N VAL A 199 -41.30 -28.52 -11.64
CA VAL A 199 -42.20 -27.53 -12.25
C VAL A 199 -42.37 -26.36 -11.29
N VAL A 200 -42.04 -25.16 -11.77
CA VAL A 200 -42.20 -23.92 -11.01
C VAL A 200 -43.32 -23.10 -11.64
N HIS A 201 -44.37 -22.82 -10.88
CA HIS A 201 -45.46 -21.95 -11.30
C HIS A 201 -45.06 -20.47 -11.14
N VAL A 202 -45.10 -19.71 -12.23
CA VAL A 202 -44.90 -18.26 -12.24
C VAL A 202 -46.26 -17.59 -12.13
N PRO A 203 -46.58 -16.97 -10.98
CA PRO A 203 -47.93 -16.46 -10.74
C PRO A 203 -48.17 -15.12 -11.48
N PRO A 204 -49.43 -14.74 -11.72
CA PRO A 204 -49.80 -13.53 -12.48
C PRO A 204 -49.13 -12.24 -11.98
N GLU A 205 -49.00 -12.05 -10.67
CA GLU A 205 -48.35 -10.87 -10.08
C GLU A 205 -46.85 -10.80 -10.41
N THR A 206 -46.20 -11.94 -10.59
CA THR A 206 -44.78 -12.02 -10.96
C THR A 206 -44.60 -11.65 -12.43
N ILE A 207 -45.49 -12.13 -13.30
CA ILE A 207 -45.51 -11.75 -14.72
C ILE A 207 -45.74 -10.24 -14.85
N GLN A 208 -46.71 -9.69 -14.11
CA GLN A 208 -46.99 -8.25 -14.10
C GLN A 208 -45.81 -7.42 -13.57
N ALA A 209 -45.14 -7.86 -12.51
CA ALA A 209 -43.95 -7.19 -11.97
C ALA A 209 -42.75 -7.29 -12.93
N GLY A 210 -42.61 -8.42 -13.63
CA GLY A 210 -41.68 -8.64 -14.73
C GLY A 210 -41.95 -7.72 -15.94
N GLY A 211 -43.20 -7.29 -16.09
CA GLY A 211 -43.65 -6.31 -17.08
C GLY A 211 -43.64 -6.83 -18.52
N ASP A 212 -44.24 -6.06 -19.41
CA ASP A 212 -44.31 -6.37 -20.83
C ASP A 212 -43.00 -6.06 -21.53
N GLY A 213 -42.58 -6.92 -22.44
CA GLY A 213 -41.34 -6.75 -23.20
C GLY A 213 -41.09 -7.90 -24.15
N ASP A 214 -40.25 -7.65 -25.15
CA ASP A 214 -39.82 -8.66 -26.10
C ASP A 214 -38.54 -9.32 -25.59
N GLY A 215 -38.51 -10.66 -25.59
CA GLY A 215 -37.34 -11.44 -25.20
C GLY A 215 -36.87 -11.27 -23.76
N LEU A 216 -37.79 -11.19 -22.80
CA LEU A 216 -37.46 -11.21 -21.37
C LEU A 216 -36.76 -12.53 -21.01
N ILE A 217 -35.67 -12.44 -20.25
CA ILE A 217 -34.87 -13.60 -19.86
C ILE A 217 -35.56 -14.36 -18.73
N VAL A 218 -35.65 -15.69 -18.90
CA VAL A 218 -36.02 -16.65 -17.85
C VAL A 218 -34.89 -17.65 -17.69
N ARG A 219 -34.42 -17.83 -16.46
CA ARG A 219 -33.31 -18.73 -16.09
C ARG A 219 -33.46 -19.15 -14.63
N TYR A 220 -32.65 -20.08 -14.14
CA TYR A 220 -32.72 -20.52 -12.75
C TYR A 220 -31.33 -20.73 -12.15
N GLU A 221 -31.29 -20.84 -10.83
CA GLU A 221 -30.11 -21.27 -10.08
C GLU A 221 -30.52 -22.20 -8.95
N ILE A 222 -29.57 -22.98 -8.45
CA ILE A 222 -29.76 -23.96 -7.39
C ILE A 222 -28.70 -23.74 -6.31
N TYR A 223 -29.13 -23.76 -5.05
CA TYR A 223 -28.24 -23.95 -3.90
C TYR A 223 -28.54 -25.30 -3.26
N ASP A 224 -27.51 -26.11 -3.05
CA ASP A 224 -27.70 -27.36 -2.31
C ASP A 224 -27.85 -27.13 -0.79
N ARG A 225 -28.04 -28.21 -0.03
CA ARG A 225 -28.23 -28.15 1.42
C ARG A 225 -27.04 -27.57 2.21
N VAL A 226 -25.83 -27.55 1.64
CA VAL A 226 -24.66 -26.88 2.22
C VAL A 226 -24.34 -25.56 1.54
N LYS A 227 -25.21 -25.06 0.64
CA LYS A 227 -25.05 -23.83 -0.14
C LYS A 227 -23.89 -23.82 -1.15
N ASN A 228 -23.55 -24.97 -1.75
CA ASN A 228 -22.87 -24.92 -3.05
C ASN A 228 -23.83 -24.35 -4.08
N TRP A 229 -23.35 -23.41 -4.90
CA TRP A 229 -24.14 -22.73 -5.91
C TRP A 229 -23.91 -23.35 -7.28
N SER A 230 -24.99 -23.58 -8.03
CA SER A 230 -24.95 -24.16 -9.38
C SER A 230 -24.48 -23.20 -10.46
N LYS A 231 -24.32 -21.91 -10.13
CA LYS A 231 -24.36 -20.78 -11.07
C LYS A 231 -25.71 -20.67 -11.78
N TRP A 232 -25.85 -19.70 -12.69
CA TRP A 232 -27.06 -19.55 -13.50
C TRP A 232 -27.14 -20.64 -14.58
N SER A 233 -28.35 -21.13 -14.85
CA SER A 233 -28.60 -21.96 -16.01
C SER A 233 -28.54 -21.17 -17.32
N LEU A 234 -28.49 -21.90 -18.43
CA LEU A 234 -28.80 -21.33 -19.73
C LEU A 234 -30.19 -20.67 -19.71
N GLU A 235 -30.37 -19.62 -20.50
CA GLU A 235 -31.59 -18.84 -20.53
C GLU A 235 -32.56 -19.26 -21.63
N VAL A 236 -33.84 -19.00 -21.40
CA VAL A 236 -34.89 -18.95 -22.42
C VAL A 236 -35.44 -17.53 -22.49
N ARG A 237 -35.91 -17.11 -23.66
CA ARG A 237 -36.52 -15.79 -23.86
C ARG A 237 -38.02 -15.92 -24.05
N VAL A 238 -38.78 -15.08 -23.35
CA VAL A 238 -40.24 -15.01 -23.43
C VAL A 238 -40.69 -13.62 -23.86
N ASN A 239 -41.73 -13.54 -24.68
CA ASN A 239 -42.38 -12.29 -25.09
C ASN A 239 -43.62 -12.09 -24.22
N VAL A 240 -43.74 -10.94 -23.57
CA VAL A 240 -44.89 -10.60 -22.74
C VAL A 240 -45.58 -9.37 -23.34
N GLU A 241 -46.86 -9.54 -23.68
CA GLU A 241 -47.72 -8.51 -24.26
C GLU A 241 -49.14 -8.62 -23.64
N VAL A 242 -49.30 -8.00 -22.47
CA VAL A 242 -50.51 -8.00 -21.67
C VAL A 242 -51.26 -6.67 -21.77
N ASP A 243 -50.54 -5.52 -21.75
CA ASP A 243 -51.13 -4.19 -21.91
C ASP A 243 -50.77 -3.58 -23.29
N PRO A 244 -51.72 -3.61 -24.25
CA PRO A 244 -51.49 -3.07 -25.60
C PRO A 244 -51.34 -1.53 -25.62
N ASN A 245 -51.62 -0.84 -24.51
CA ASN A 245 -51.51 0.62 -24.43
C ASN A 245 -50.12 1.11 -24.05
N LEU A 246 -49.21 0.21 -23.66
CA LEU A 246 -47.83 0.58 -23.32
C LEU A 246 -47.08 1.19 -24.50
N LEU A 247 -46.19 2.12 -24.20
CA LEU A 247 -45.28 2.67 -25.21
C LEU A 247 -44.28 1.61 -25.68
N ALA A 248 -43.72 1.76 -26.87
CA ALA A 248 -42.69 0.88 -27.41
C ALA A 248 -41.47 0.82 -26.47
N ALA A 249 -40.78 -0.31 -26.49
CA ALA A 249 -39.59 -0.49 -25.66
C ALA A 249 -38.44 0.45 -26.11
N PRO A 250 -37.56 0.89 -25.19
CA PRO A 250 -36.37 1.64 -25.57
C PRO A 250 -35.39 0.77 -26.37
N LEU A 251 -34.69 1.35 -27.33
CA LEU A 251 -33.69 0.65 -28.15
C LEU A 251 -32.29 0.97 -27.65
N VAL A 252 -31.48 -0.05 -27.37
CA VAL A 252 -30.06 0.12 -27.00
C VAL A 252 -29.21 0.06 -28.27
N VAL A 253 -28.55 1.17 -28.62
CA VAL A 253 -27.95 1.37 -29.96
C VAL A 253 -26.85 0.35 -30.27
N LEU A 254 -25.98 0.07 -29.30
CA LEU A 254 -24.89 -0.92 -29.42
C LEU A 254 -25.29 -2.33 -28.94
N ALA A 255 -26.59 -2.58 -28.74
CA ALA A 255 -27.08 -3.91 -28.36
C ALA A 255 -28.39 -4.27 -29.10
N PRO A 256 -28.44 -4.18 -30.45
CA PRO A 256 -29.65 -4.44 -31.21
C PRO A 256 -30.13 -5.90 -31.13
N ASN A 257 -29.25 -6.83 -30.80
CA ASN A 257 -29.53 -8.26 -30.55
C ASN A 257 -29.81 -8.56 -29.06
N GLY A 258 -29.78 -7.54 -28.18
CA GLY A 258 -29.87 -7.71 -26.74
C GLY A 258 -28.56 -8.12 -26.08
N GLU A 259 -27.41 -7.92 -26.72
CA GLU A 259 -26.08 -8.09 -26.14
C GLU A 259 -25.30 -6.78 -26.23
N LEU A 260 -24.89 -6.24 -25.08
CA LEU A 260 -24.04 -5.06 -24.97
C LEU A 260 -22.62 -5.50 -24.71
N ASN A 261 -21.75 -5.40 -25.72
CA ASN A 261 -20.35 -5.76 -25.60
C ASN A 261 -19.52 -4.61 -25.01
N LEU A 262 -18.94 -4.81 -23.82
CA LEU A 262 -18.10 -3.81 -23.15
C LEU A 262 -16.83 -3.47 -23.95
N ASP A 263 -16.29 -4.42 -24.72
CA ASP A 263 -15.12 -4.18 -25.56
C ASP A 263 -15.46 -3.23 -26.72
N GLU A 264 -16.68 -3.31 -27.26
CA GLU A 264 -17.19 -2.40 -28.29
C GLU A 264 -17.67 -1.06 -27.71
N LEU A 265 -18.23 -1.07 -26.50
CA LEU A 265 -18.68 0.13 -25.79
C LEU A 265 -17.49 1.00 -25.35
N GLY A 266 -16.38 0.40 -24.93
CA GLY A 266 -15.20 1.09 -24.42
C GLY A 266 -15.55 2.01 -23.25
N SER A 267 -15.10 3.27 -23.32
CA SER A 267 -15.39 4.31 -22.32
C SER A 267 -16.70 5.07 -22.57
N GLN A 268 -17.46 4.74 -23.62
CA GLN A 268 -18.68 5.47 -23.98
C GLN A 268 -19.86 5.13 -23.07
N ASP A 269 -20.72 6.11 -22.82
CA ASP A 269 -22.01 5.87 -22.18
C ASP A 269 -22.92 4.99 -23.06
N VAL A 270 -23.81 4.21 -22.43
CA VAL A 270 -24.78 3.40 -23.17
C VAL A 270 -25.84 4.32 -23.76
N GLN A 271 -25.82 4.46 -25.08
CA GLN A 271 -26.81 5.26 -25.80
C GLN A 271 -28.12 4.48 -25.98
N VAL A 272 -29.21 5.07 -25.50
CA VAL A 272 -30.56 4.50 -25.52
C VAL A 272 -31.50 5.43 -26.28
N MET A 273 -32.20 4.89 -27.27
CA MET A 273 -33.11 5.62 -28.14
C MET A 273 -34.57 5.36 -27.76
N VAL A 274 -35.33 6.44 -27.61
CA VAL A 274 -36.79 6.45 -27.42
C VAL A 274 -37.44 7.05 -28.66
N THR A 275 -38.35 6.33 -29.31
CA THR A 275 -38.90 6.73 -30.64
C THR A 275 -40.39 6.47 -30.83
N ASP A 276 -41.14 6.15 -29.77
CA ASP A 276 -42.58 5.85 -29.92
C ASP A 276 -43.37 7.11 -30.34
N THR A 277 -44.08 7.01 -31.47
CA THR A 277 -44.95 8.07 -32.02
C THR A 277 -46.14 8.42 -31.13
N LYS A 278 -46.50 7.56 -30.17
CA LYS A 278 -47.56 7.82 -29.18
C LYS A 278 -47.14 8.85 -28.12
N ILE A 279 -45.85 9.15 -28.00
CA ILE A 279 -45.33 10.13 -27.04
C ILE A 279 -45.62 11.54 -27.55
N ALA A 280 -46.30 12.35 -26.74
CA ALA A 280 -46.53 13.75 -27.06
C ALA A 280 -45.22 14.57 -27.00
N PRO A 281 -44.98 15.51 -27.93
CA PRO A 281 -43.87 16.45 -27.81
C PRO A 281 -43.93 17.22 -26.48
N GLN A 282 -42.76 17.52 -25.92
CA GLN A 282 -42.54 18.12 -24.59
C GLN A 282 -42.78 17.18 -23.39
N SER A 283 -43.10 15.90 -23.62
CA SER A 283 -43.10 14.90 -22.55
C SER A 283 -41.72 14.79 -21.89
N GLN A 284 -41.70 14.76 -20.57
CA GLN A 284 -40.51 14.43 -19.78
C GLN A 284 -40.34 12.91 -19.78
N ILE A 285 -39.20 12.45 -20.29
CA ILE A 285 -38.82 11.04 -20.31
C ILE A 285 -37.92 10.78 -19.12
N GLU A 286 -38.25 9.75 -18.34
CA GLU A 286 -37.41 9.17 -17.31
C GLU A 286 -37.12 7.73 -17.69
N LEU A 287 -35.89 7.43 -18.10
CA LEU A 287 -35.41 6.09 -18.44
C LEU A 287 -34.73 5.49 -17.22
N THR A 288 -35.08 4.25 -16.90
CA THR A 288 -34.49 3.45 -15.84
C THR A 288 -33.70 2.30 -16.45
N TRP A 289 -32.40 2.26 -16.15
CA TRP A 289 -31.53 1.10 -16.26
C TRP A 289 -31.63 0.31 -14.95
N ASN A 290 -32.18 -0.90 -15.00
CA ASN A 290 -32.20 -1.81 -13.87
C ASN A 290 -31.22 -2.97 -14.15
N GLY A 291 -29.97 -2.77 -13.79
CA GLY A 291 -28.91 -3.77 -13.93
C GLY A 291 -28.82 -4.71 -12.75
N GLN A 292 -28.37 -5.93 -12.99
CA GLN A 292 -27.96 -6.90 -11.98
C GLN A 292 -26.59 -7.43 -12.36
N THR A 293 -25.62 -7.25 -11.47
CA THR A 293 -24.31 -7.91 -11.57
C THR A 293 -24.49 -9.42 -11.64
N ALA A 294 -23.47 -10.14 -12.08
CA ALA A 294 -23.59 -11.59 -12.25
C ALA A 294 -23.86 -12.35 -10.93
N ASP A 295 -23.38 -11.83 -9.81
CA ASP A 295 -23.67 -12.28 -8.44
C ASP A 295 -25.00 -11.74 -7.87
N GLY A 296 -25.80 -11.04 -8.68
CA GLY A 296 -27.18 -10.65 -8.38
C GLY A 296 -27.35 -9.30 -7.67
N ASN A 297 -26.29 -8.51 -7.51
CA ASN A 297 -26.38 -7.19 -6.90
C ASN A 297 -27.01 -6.16 -7.87
N PRO A 298 -27.97 -5.35 -7.41
CA PRO A 298 -28.63 -4.39 -8.28
C PRO A 298 -27.78 -3.15 -8.55
N VAL A 299 -27.70 -2.75 -9.82
CA VAL A 299 -27.12 -1.49 -10.29
C VAL A 299 -28.20 -0.71 -11.02
N VAL A 300 -28.89 0.18 -10.31
CA VAL A 300 -29.98 0.98 -10.87
C VAL A 300 -29.49 2.38 -11.22
N ARG A 301 -29.80 2.85 -12.42
CA ARG A 301 -29.59 4.24 -12.86
C ARG A 301 -30.83 4.80 -13.51
N THR A 302 -31.01 6.10 -13.34
CA THR A 302 -32.11 6.84 -13.96
C THR A 302 -31.56 8.05 -14.69
N VAL A 303 -31.96 8.21 -15.95
CA VAL A 303 -31.56 9.32 -16.80
C VAL A 303 -32.80 9.98 -17.39
N ARG A 304 -32.76 11.30 -17.55
CA ARG A 304 -33.91 12.11 -17.93
C ARG A 304 -33.64 12.92 -19.18
N GLY A 305 -34.69 13.16 -19.96
CA GLY A 305 -34.65 14.04 -21.13
C GLY A 305 -36.03 14.51 -21.54
N THR A 306 -36.10 15.47 -22.46
CA THR A 306 -37.37 15.97 -22.99
C THR A 306 -37.56 15.48 -24.43
N TYR A 307 -38.69 14.82 -24.68
CA TYR A 307 -39.01 14.32 -26.03
C TYR A 307 -39.49 15.46 -26.93
N THR A 308 -38.87 15.62 -28.10
CA THR A 308 -39.17 16.74 -29.04
C THR A 308 -40.03 16.33 -30.23
N GLY A 309 -40.27 15.03 -30.45
CA GLY A 309 -41.28 14.54 -31.40
C GLY A 309 -40.80 13.53 -32.46
N ALA A 310 -39.49 13.29 -32.62
CA ALA A 310 -38.96 12.30 -33.57
C ALA A 310 -38.33 11.11 -32.87
N PHE A 311 -37.28 11.37 -32.12
CA PHE A 311 -36.61 10.41 -31.24
C PHE A 311 -35.90 11.20 -30.13
N LEU A 312 -35.52 10.53 -29.06
CA LEU A 312 -34.69 11.06 -27.99
C LEU A 312 -33.58 10.05 -27.68
N PHE A 313 -32.33 10.52 -27.69
CA PHE A 313 -31.21 9.76 -27.14
C PHE A 313 -31.00 10.12 -25.68
N LEU A 314 -30.83 9.11 -24.85
CA LEU A 314 -30.46 9.19 -23.44
C LEU A 314 -29.18 8.39 -23.25
N ASN A 315 -28.26 8.93 -22.47
CA ASN A 315 -26.97 8.29 -22.19
C ASN A 315 -26.98 7.75 -20.76
N VAL A 316 -26.98 6.44 -20.60
CA VAL A 316 -26.79 5.79 -19.31
C VAL A 316 -25.29 5.76 -19.03
N PRO A 317 -24.81 6.22 -17.85
CA PRO A 317 -23.38 6.28 -17.55
C PRO A 317 -22.66 4.94 -17.80
N ASN A 318 -21.48 4.99 -18.43
CA ASN A 318 -20.65 3.81 -18.73
C ASN A 318 -20.44 2.91 -17.50
N GLU A 319 -20.22 3.52 -16.33
CA GLU A 319 -20.03 2.80 -15.06
C GLU A 319 -21.18 1.83 -14.73
N ALA A 320 -22.41 2.15 -15.16
CA ALA A 320 -23.57 1.31 -14.91
C ALA A 320 -23.54 0.02 -15.75
N ALA A 321 -22.99 0.08 -16.96
CA ALA A 321 -22.76 -1.08 -17.81
C ALA A 321 -21.57 -1.88 -17.29
N VAL A 322 -20.46 -1.20 -16.98
CA VAL A 322 -19.24 -1.84 -16.44
C VAL A 322 -19.52 -2.59 -15.13
N ALA A 323 -20.29 -1.98 -14.21
CA ALA A 323 -20.65 -2.62 -12.95
C ALA A 323 -21.48 -3.90 -13.15
N VAL A 324 -22.16 -4.02 -14.29
CA VAL A 324 -23.06 -5.13 -14.65
C VAL A 324 -22.36 -6.11 -15.61
N ALA A 325 -21.04 -6.04 -15.77
CA ALA A 325 -20.28 -6.97 -16.61
C ALA A 325 -20.65 -8.43 -16.34
N GLN A 326 -20.91 -9.20 -17.41
CA GLN A 326 -21.38 -10.59 -17.38
C GLN A 326 -22.77 -10.80 -16.72
N GLY A 327 -23.45 -9.71 -16.36
CA GLY A 327 -24.80 -9.68 -15.83
C GLY A 327 -25.84 -9.32 -16.90
N LEU A 328 -26.97 -8.78 -16.45
CA LEU A 328 -28.07 -8.36 -17.32
C LEU A 328 -28.63 -7.00 -16.87
N ALA A 329 -29.23 -6.27 -17.80
CA ALA A 329 -29.96 -5.05 -17.50
C ALA A 329 -31.32 -5.02 -18.21
N VAL A 330 -32.34 -4.60 -17.46
CA VAL A 330 -33.69 -4.37 -17.97
C VAL A 330 -33.94 -2.88 -18.02
N LEU A 331 -34.20 -2.37 -19.22
CA LEU A 331 -34.45 -0.96 -19.48
C LEU A 331 -35.94 -0.70 -19.71
N SER A 332 -36.43 0.38 -19.13
CA SER A 332 -37.80 0.87 -19.32
C SER A 332 -37.84 2.38 -19.13
N TYR A 333 -38.83 3.07 -19.67
CA TYR A 333 -39.01 4.49 -19.44
C TYR A 333 -40.47 4.86 -19.14
N THR A 334 -40.63 6.02 -18.51
CA THR A 334 -41.92 6.69 -18.38
C THR A 334 -41.92 8.00 -19.14
N ALA A 335 -43.02 8.32 -19.81
CA ALA A 335 -43.26 9.60 -20.46
C ALA A 335 -44.35 10.36 -19.73
N THR A 336 -44.02 11.54 -19.20
CA THR A 336 -44.95 12.36 -18.42
C THR A 336 -45.20 13.72 -19.10
N LEU A 337 -46.48 14.04 -19.32
CA LEU A 337 -46.92 15.35 -19.79
C LEU A 337 -48.11 15.80 -18.95
N ALA A 338 -48.05 17.02 -18.40
CA ALA A 338 -49.12 17.62 -17.61
C ALA A 338 -49.70 16.66 -16.54
N SER A 339 -48.82 15.95 -15.83
CA SER A 339 -49.13 14.94 -14.79
C SER A 339 -49.74 13.63 -15.27
N VAL A 340 -49.96 13.43 -16.58
CA VAL A 340 -50.31 12.13 -17.16
C VAL A 340 -49.03 11.36 -17.46
N THR A 341 -48.89 10.15 -16.93
CA THR A 341 -47.70 9.31 -17.10
C THR A 341 -48.05 8.03 -17.86
N GLN A 342 -47.33 7.77 -18.95
CA GLN A 342 -47.40 6.53 -19.71
C GLN A 342 -46.11 5.74 -19.51
N ARG A 343 -46.21 4.41 -19.46
CA ARG A 343 -45.07 3.50 -19.29
C ARG A 343 -44.73 2.84 -20.61
N SER A 344 -43.45 2.49 -20.79
CA SER A 344 -42.99 1.68 -21.91
C SER A 344 -43.06 0.18 -21.61
N ARG A 345 -43.03 -0.61 -22.68
CA ARG A 345 -42.52 -1.99 -22.66
C ARG A 345 -41.02 -1.98 -22.28
N ARG A 346 -40.50 -3.14 -21.91
CA ARG A 346 -39.12 -3.33 -21.42
C ARG A 346 -38.24 -3.94 -22.49
N THR A 347 -36.97 -3.55 -22.48
CA THR A 347 -35.90 -4.17 -23.26
C THR A 347 -34.90 -4.82 -22.31
N THR A 348 -34.46 -6.04 -22.61
CA THR A 348 -33.42 -6.72 -21.83
C THR A 348 -32.13 -6.78 -22.64
N VAL A 349 -31.01 -6.44 -22.00
CA VAL A 349 -29.66 -6.61 -22.57
C VAL A 349 -28.79 -7.46 -21.65
N ARG A 350 -28.05 -8.40 -22.21
CA ARG A 350 -26.92 -9.05 -21.53
C ARG A 350 -25.70 -8.17 -21.70
N VAL A 351 -24.96 -7.93 -20.62
CA VAL A 351 -23.70 -7.19 -20.71
C VAL A 351 -22.58 -8.22 -20.80
N ILE A 352 -21.87 -8.25 -21.92
CA ILE A 352 -20.80 -9.21 -22.20
C ILE A 352 -19.45 -8.50 -22.29
N GLY A 353 -18.37 -9.27 -22.28
CA GLY A 353 -17.01 -8.73 -22.23
C GLY A 353 -16.51 -8.52 -20.81
N ARG A 354 -15.24 -8.09 -20.69
CA ARG A 354 -14.61 -7.76 -19.41
C ARG A 354 -14.48 -6.24 -19.32
N PRO A 355 -14.63 -5.63 -18.14
CA PRO A 355 -14.29 -4.23 -17.95
C PRO A 355 -12.84 -3.99 -18.42
N LEU A 356 -12.62 -3.02 -19.32
CA LEU A 356 -11.27 -2.58 -19.66
C LEU A 356 -10.67 -1.87 -18.45
N VAL A 357 -9.98 -2.62 -17.60
CA VAL A 357 -9.26 -2.08 -16.43
C VAL A 357 -7.79 -1.99 -16.78
N LEU A 358 -7.33 -0.77 -17.06
CA LEU A 358 -5.92 -0.51 -17.28
C LEU A 358 -5.15 -0.65 -15.94
N PRO A 359 -4.12 -1.50 -15.85
CA PRO A 359 -3.38 -1.75 -14.61
C PRO A 359 -2.58 -0.52 -14.18
N ALA A 360 -2.25 -0.42 -12.89
CA ALA A 360 -1.38 0.65 -12.39
C ALA A 360 0.03 0.55 -13.01
N PRO A 361 0.70 1.70 -13.25
CA PRO A 361 2.09 1.68 -13.72
C PRO A 361 3.03 1.16 -12.63
N ALA A 362 4.22 0.70 -13.02
CA ALA A 362 5.28 0.30 -12.10
C ALA A 362 6.39 1.37 -12.07
N ALA A 363 6.79 1.82 -10.89
CA ALA A 363 7.90 2.75 -10.71
C ALA A 363 9.11 2.01 -10.12
N GLU A 364 10.31 2.26 -10.63
CA GLU A 364 11.51 1.46 -10.34
C GLU A 364 11.99 1.59 -8.88
N HIS A 365 11.91 2.78 -8.29
CA HIS A 365 12.41 3.07 -6.93
C HIS A 365 11.29 3.24 -5.90
N VAL A 366 10.04 2.92 -6.25
CA VAL A 366 8.95 2.86 -5.26
C VAL A 366 9.00 1.50 -4.57
N GLY A 367 9.23 1.52 -3.24
CA GLY A 367 9.29 0.32 -2.43
C GLY A 367 7.96 -0.46 -2.39
N PRO A 368 7.95 -1.73 -1.94
CA PRO A 368 6.72 -2.52 -1.77
C PRO A 368 5.71 -1.90 -0.80
N ASP A 369 6.15 -0.98 0.05
CA ASP A 369 5.37 -0.18 0.98
C ASP A 369 4.76 1.08 0.34
N GLY A 370 5.02 1.34 -0.94
CA GLY A 370 4.56 2.52 -1.67
C GLY A 370 5.36 3.78 -1.35
N VAL A 371 6.55 3.65 -0.76
CA VAL A 371 7.40 4.79 -0.38
C VAL A 371 8.44 5.06 -1.46
N LEU A 372 8.63 6.33 -1.81
CA LEU A 372 9.71 6.81 -2.68
C LEU A 372 10.64 7.71 -1.87
N ASP A 373 11.91 7.30 -1.73
CA ASP A 373 12.92 8.17 -1.14
C ASP A 373 13.56 9.05 -2.22
N PRO A 374 13.50 10.39 -2.12
CA PRO A 374 14.12 11.28 -3.10
C PRO A 374 15.63 11.07 -3.30
N VAL A 375 16.31 10.41 -2.35
CA VAL A 375 17.74 10.07 -2.48
C VAL A 375 18.00 8.96 -3.49
N ASP A 376 17.04 8.07 -3.71
CA ASP A 376 17.17 6.92 -4.61
C ASP A 376 16.79 7.31 -6.05
N VAL A 377 16.16 8.47 -6.25
CA VAL A 377 15.77 8.97 -7.58
C VAL A 377 16.99 9.48 -8.35
N PRO A 378 17.32 8.89 -9.53
CA PRO A 378 18.50 9.28 -10.28
C PRO A 378 18.35 10.69 -10.88
N PRO A 379 19.46 11.35 -11.28
CA PRO A 379 19.40 12.70 -11.86
C PRO A 379 18.50 12.85 -13.09
N SER A 380 18.24 11.76 -13.81
CA SER A 380 17.31 11.72 -14.93
C SER A 380 15.84 11.87 -14.51
N GLY A 381 15.45 11.47 -13.29
CA GLY A 381 14.06 11.34 -12.85
C GLY A 381 13.71 9.90 -12.45
N GLU A 382 12.47 9.70 -11.98
CA GLU A 382 11.95 8.38 -11.62
C GLU A 382 11.44 7.61 -12.85
N PRO A 383 12.07 6.48 -13.20
CA PRO A 383 11.60 5.64 -14.31
C PRO A 383 10.27 4.97 -13.97
N VAL A 384 9.31 5.10 -14.88
CA VAL A 384 7.97 4.51 -14.75
C VAL A 384 7.67 3.65 -15.97
N LEU A 385 7.37 2.38 -15.75
CA LEU A 385 7.00 1.41 -16.76
C LEU A 385 5.48 1.28 -16.84
N VAL A 386 4.94 1.45 -18.04
CA VAL A 386 3.52 1.26 -18.37
C VAL A 386 3.40 0.00 -19.22
N THR A 387 2.52 -0.91 -18.81
CA THR A 387 2.21 -2.17 -19.51
C THR A 387 0.70 -2.41 -19.47
N TYR A 388 0.11 -2.72 -20.62
CA TYR A 388 -1.26 -3.19 -20.79
C TYR A 388 -1.34 -3.95 -22.12
N ASP A 389 -2.54 -4.41 -22.53
CA ASP A 389 -2.77 -5.01 -23.85
C ASP A 389 -2.71 -3.95 -24.97
N MET A 390 -1.49 -3.46 -25.23
CA MET A 390 -1.16 -2.35 -26.12
C MET A 390 -1.53 -2.61 -27.58
N LEU A 391 -2.28 -1.70 -28.20
CA LEU A 391 -2.63 -1.75 -29.61
C LEU A 391 -1.83 -0.70 -30.42
N PRO A 392 -1.37 -1.06 -31.64
CA PRO A 392 -0.74 -0.08 -32.54
C PRO A 392 -1.68 1.11 -32.79
N GLY A 393 -1.21 2.32 -32.48
CA GLY A 393 -1.99 3.57 -32.60
C GLY A 393 -2.38 4.19 -31.26
N ASP A 394 -2.36 3.43 -30.16
CA ASP A 394 -2.71 3.95 -28.84
C ASP A 394 -1.81 5.13 -28.44
N THR A 395 -2.41 6.20 -27.95
CA THR A 395 -1.68 7.36 -27.42
C THR A 395 -1.71 7.33 -25.89
N VAL A 396 -0.54 7.27 -25.26
CA VAL A 396 -0.36 7.10 -23.81
C VAL A 396 0.28 8.34 -23.19
N ILE A 397 -0.31 8.86 -22.11
CA ILE A 397 0.20 10.01 -21.34
C ILE A 397 0.36 9.58 -19.88
N LEU A 398 1.59 9.67 -19.33
CA LEU A 398 1.83 9.45 -17.90
C LEU A 398 1.51 10.71 -17.09
N ARG A 399 0.88 10.52 -15.93
CA ARG A 399 0.51 11.58 -14.99
C ARG A 399 1.05 11.30 -13.59
N TRP A 400 1.62 12.34 -13.00
CA TRP A 400 1.94 12.45 -11.58
C TRP A 400 1.04 13.51 -10.94
N ARG A 401 0.38 13.17 -9.84
CA ARG A 401 -0.50 14.09 -9.10
C ARG A 401 -0.22 14.04 -7.60
N GLY A 402 0.17 15.17 -7.02
CA GLY A 402 0.46 15.33 -5.59
C GLY A 402 0.56 16.81 -5.23
N ARG A 403 1.50 17.16 -4.35
CA ARG A 403 1.82 18.58 -4.08
C ARG A 403 2.34 19.30 -5.34
N THR A 404 3.10 18.59 -6.15
CA THR A 404 3.49 18.98 -7.51
C THR A 404 2.74 18.10 -8.52
N ASN A 405 2.54 18.61 -9.73
CA ASN A 405 1.87 17.89 -10.81
C ASN A 405 2.78 17.85 -12.05
N PHE A 406 2.75 16.72 -12.75
CA PHE A 406 3.49 16.53 -14.00
C PHE A 406 2.67 15.66 -14.96
N ASP A 407 2.69 16.03 -16.24
CA ASP A 407 2.16 15.24 -17.35
C ASP A 407 3.29 15.04 -18.36
N SER A 408 3.44 13.81 -18.86
CA SER A 408 4.43 13.52 -19.89
C SER A 408 3.96 14.01 -21.26
N GLU A 409 4.90 14.16 -22.19
CA GLU A 409 4.54 14.17 -23.61
C GLU A 409 3.85 12.86 -24.00
N PRO A 410 2.87 12.88 -24.93
CA PRO A 410 2.20 11.67 -25.40
C PRO A 410 3.15 10.73 -26.13
N LYS A 411 3.02 9.42 -25.90
CA LYS A 411 3.72 8.38 -26.66
C LYS A 411 2.72 7.56 -27.45
N ILE A 412 3.02 7.33 -28.73
CA ILE A 412 2.19 6.49 -29.60
C ILE A 412 2.76 5.08 -29.60
N VAL A 413 1.92 4.10 -29.29
CA VAL A 413 2.23 2.67 -29.36
C VAL A 413 2.33 2.27 -30.83
N ASN A 414 3.41 1.59 -31.20
CA ASN A 414 3.57 1.00 -32.54
C ASN A 414 3.50 -0.53 -32.45
N ARG A 415 4.49 -1.15 -31.81
CA ARG A 415 4.59 -2.61 -31.63
C ARG A 415 5.18 -2.98 -30.27
N GLU A 416 5.37 -2.00 -29.41
CA GLU A 416 5.90 -2.15 -28.07
C GLU A 416 4.88 -2.86 -27.17
N SER A 417 5.35 -3.74 -26.29
CA SER A 417 4.55 -4.35 -25.22
C SER A 417 4.68 -3.61 -23.87
N SER A 418 5.47 -2.52 -23.86
CA SER A 418 5.70 -1.69 -22.69
C SER A 418 6.23 -0.32 -23.10
N LEU A 419 5.86 0.73 -22.37
CA LEU A 419 6.37 2.09 -22.55
C LEU A 419 7.05 2.55 -21.26
N SER A 420 8.27 3.09 -21.40
CA SER A 420 8.98 3.71 -20.27
C SER A 420 8.82 5.22 -20.31
N PHE A 421 8.46 5.81 -19.18
CA PHE A 421 8.33 7.24 -18.94
C PHE A 421 9.26 7.63 -17.78
N ASN A 422 9.39 8.93 -17.55
CA ASN A 422 10.26 9.43 -16.51
C ASN A 422 9.63 10.64 -15.82
N VAL A 423 9.41 10.55 -14.51
CA VAL A 423 8.92 11.68 -13.71
C VAL A 423 10.12 12.53 -13.30
N PRO A 424 10.17 13.84 -13.61
CA PRO A 424 11.35 14.65 -13.33
C PRO A 424 11.74 14.66 -11.85
N ARG A 425 13.03 14.49 -11.54
CA ARG A 425 13.54 14.50 -10.15
C ARG A 425 13.17 15.77 -9.39
N ALA A 426 13.17 16.92 -10.06
CA ALA A 426 12.76 18.20 -9.46
C ALA A 426 11.28 18.17 -9.00
N THR A 427 10.38 17.59 -9.80
CA THR A 427 8.96 17.43 -9.43
C THR A 427 8.81 16.63 -8.15
N ILE A 428 9.60 15.55 -7.99
CA ILE A 428 9.56 14.67 -6.82
C ILE A 428 10.11 15.37 -5.57
N ILE A 429 11.28 16.02 -5.69
CA ILE A 429 11.91 16.73 -4.56
C ILE A 429 11.04 17.89 -4.08
N GLU A 430 10.48 18.70 -4.97
CA GLU A 430 9.58 19.81 -4.60
C GLU A 430 8.27 19.32 -3.98
N GLY A 431 7.85 18.11 -4.36
CA GLY A 431 6.68 17.42 -3.83
C GLY A 431 6.92 16.64 -2.53
N ALA A 432 8.15 16.58 -2.02
CA ALA A 432 8.53 15.77 -0.87
C ALA A 432 7.70 16.03 0.40
N ALA A 433 7.60 15.02 1.26
CA ALA A 433 6.76 15.04 2.47
C ALA A 433 5.26 15.26 2.18
N ALA A 434 4.78 14.79 1.02
CA ALA A 434 3.38 14.74 0.68
C ALA A 434 3.07 13.47 -0.12
N PRO A 435 1.83 12.94 -0.01
CA PRO A 435 1.40 11.86 -0.87
C PRO A 435 1.25 12.34 -2.32
N ALA A 436 1.49 11.42 -3.25
CA ALA A 436 1.28 11.58 -4.67
C ALA A 436 0.69 10.29 -5.28
N SER A 437 0.30 10.36 -6.54
CA SER A 437 -0.19 9.22 -7.31
C SER A 437 0.37 9.26 -8.73
N ILE A 438 0.75 8.09 -9.24
CA ILE A 438 1.20 7.88 -10.63
C ILE A 438 0.15 7.06 -11.37
N PHE A 439 -0.25 7.50 -12.55
CA PHE A 439 -1.19 6.79 -13.42
C PHE A 439 -0.98 7.21 -14.87
N TYR A 440 -1.67 6.59 -15.81
CA TYR A 440 -1.61 6.97 -17.22
C TYR A 440 -2.99 6.96 -17.86
N ASP A 441 -3.12 7.73 -18.93
CA ASP A 441 -4.29 7.72 -19.81
C ASP A 441 -3.93 7.03 -21.13
N VAL A 442 -4.87 6.25 -21.69
CA VAL A 442 -4.77 5.67 -23.03
C VAL A 442 -5.91 6.18 -23.90
N ALA A 443 -5.59 6.72 -25.08
CA ALA A 443 -6.57 7.12 -26.09
C ALA A 443 -6.34 6.35 -27.40
N SER A 444 -7.37 5.64 -27.86
CA SER A 444 -7.38 4.88 -29.12
C SER A 444 -8.27 5.60 -30.14
N ASP A 445 -7.71 6.03 -31.28
CA ASP A 445 -8.41 6.56 -32.46
C ASP A 445 -9.68 7.40 -32.19
N ALA A 446 -9.49 8.55 -31.53
CA ALA A 446 -10.52 9.58 -31.24
C ALA A 446 -11.56 9.24 -30.14
N SER A 447 -11.32 8.21 -29.32
CA SER A 447 -12.08 7.98 -28.08
C SER A 447 -11.66 8.94 -26.96
N ASP A 448 -12.54 9.13 -25.97
CA ASP A 448 -12.14 9.77 -24.72
C ASP A 448 -11.05 8.91 -24.03
N PRO A 449 -10.02 9.55 -23.45
CA PRO A 449 -8.93 8.84 -22.78
C PRO A 449 -9.42 8.01 -21.61
N THR A 450 -8.96 6.76 -21.53
CA THR A 450 -9.24 5.84 -20.42
C THR A 450 -8.12 5.94 -19.37
N GLU A 451 -8.47 6.23 -18.12
CA GLU A 451 -7.52 6.33 -16.99
C GLU A 451 -7.15 4.94 -16.45
N SER A 452 -5.88 4.74 -16.10
CA SER A 452 -5.41 3.55 -15.39
C SER A 452 -5.74 3.55 -13.91
N GLN A 453 -5.62 2.38 -13.27
CA GLN A 453 -5.45 2.35 -11.82
C GLN A 453 -4.25 3.22 -11.39
N ARG A 454 -4.33 3.77 -10.18
CA ARG A 454 -3.30 4.68 -9.63
C ARG A 454 -2.34 3.91 -8.75
N LEU A 455 -1.04 4.10 -8.97
CA LEU A 455 0.01 3.73 -8.02
C LEU A 455 0.12 4.84 -6.95
N PRO A 456 -0.32 4.60 -5.70
CA PRO A 456 -0.11 5.56 -4.62
C PRO A 456 1.37 5.61 -4.24
N VAL A 457 1.89 6.81 -4.02
CA VAL A 457 3.29 7.03 -3.63
C VAL A 457 3.35 7.98 -2.44
N THR A 458 4.07 7.60 -1.40
CA THR A 458 4.45 8.50 -0.31
C THR A 458 5.88 8.95 -0.53
N VAL A 459 6.10 10.24 -0.78
CA VAL A 459 7.44 10.77 -0.98
C VAL A 459 8.02 11.18 0.37
N ASN A 460 9.13 10.56 0.77
CA ASN A 460 9.84 10.90 2.01
C ASN A 460 10.34 12.35 2.00
N GLU A 461 10.70 12.86 3.18
CA GLU A 461 11.42 14.14 3.27
C GLU A 461 12.74 14.03 2.49
N ALA A 462 12.99 15.00 1.61
CA ALA A 462 14.25 15.07 0.88
C ALA A 462 15.40 15.39 1.85
N GLN A 463 16.22 14.38 2.19
CA GLN A 463 17.44 14.58 2.97
C GLN A 463 18.65 14.74 2.05
N LEU A 464 19.29 15.92 2.12
CA LEU A 464 20.56 16.16 1.44
C LEU A 464 21.68 15.37 2.13
N ARG A 465 22.29 14.40 1.44
CA ARG A 465 23.47 13.68 1.94
C ARG A 465 24.74 14.47 1.64
N LEU A 466 25.46 14.88 2.69
CA LEU A 466 26.64 15.72 2.60
C LEU A 466 27.89 14.97 3.08
N PRO A 467 28.90 14.73 2.22
CA PRO A 467 30.08 13.94 2.59
C PRO A 467 30.98 14.67 3.61
N ALA A 468 31.89 13.94 4.27
CA ALA A 468 32.86 14.56 5.18
C ALA A 468 33.81 15.53 4.43
N PRO A 469 34.23 16.64 5.08
CA PRO A 469 35.20 17.57 4.50
C PRO A 469 36.60 16.96 4.48
N TRP A 470 37.53 17.62 3.78
CA TRP A 470 38.95 17.29 3.78
C TRP A 470 39.76 18.31 4.57
N VAL A 471 40.86 17.89 5.19
CA VAL A 471 41.90 18.79 5.69
C VAL A 471 43.08 18.70 4.75
N LEU A 472 43.39 19.78 4.03
CA LEU A 472 44.36 19.75 2.94
C LEU A 472 45.78 19.43 3.42
N GLU A 473 46.13 19.90 4.62
CA GLU A 473 47.44 19.65 5.23
C GLU A 473 47.53 18.28 5.93
N ALA A 474 46.43 17.54 6.01
CA ALA A 474 46.40 16.21 6.59
C ALA A 474 46.78 15.13 5.57
N THR A 475 47.42 14.09 6.09
CA THR A 475 47.91 12.94 5.35
C THR A 475 47.03 11.71 5.61
N GLY A 476 47.36 10.58 4.98
CA GLY A 476 46.58 9.35 5.06
C GLY A 476 45.52 9.26 3.94
N PRO A 477 44.92 8.07 3.72
CA PRO A 477 43.96 7.84 2.65
C PRO A 477 42.67 8.65 2.80
N ASN A 478 42.34 9.09 4.01
CA ASN A 478 41.12 9.85 4.32
C ASN A 478 41.40 11.32 4.68
N HIS A 479 42.64 11.81 4.53
CA HIS A 479 43.06 13.15 4.99
C HIS A 479 42.75 13.39 6.47
N ASP A 480 43.07 12.40 7.32
CA ASP A 480 42.72 12.34 8.74
C ASP A 480 43.93 12.40 9.69
N GLN A 481 45.17 12.46 9.18
CA GLN A 481 46.39 12.53 10.01
C GLN A 481 47.11 13.87 9.87
N LEU A 482 47.01 14.74 10.89
CA LEU A 482 47.67 16.04 10.91
C LEU A 482 48.98 15.99 11.71
N ARG A 483 50.11 16.09 11.01
CA ARG A 483 51.45 16.01 11.61
C ARG A 483 51.93 17.34 12.18
N ILE A 484 52.84 17.31 13.16
CA ILE A 484 53.44 18.50 13.78
C ILE A 484 53.97 19.46 12.71
N ALA A 485 54.72 18.95 11.73
CA ALA A 485 55.29 19.75 10.65
C ALA A 485 54.25 20.58 9.88
N ALA A 486 53.01 20.10 9.78
CA ALA A 486 51.92 20.76 9.06
C ALA A 486 51.39 21.99 9.81
N TYR A 487 51.35 21.96 11.15
CA TYR A 487 50.80 23.07 11.95
C TYR A 487 51.85 23.88 12.72
N TYR A 488 53.10 23.40 12.81
CA TYR A 488 54.14 24.01 13.65
C TYR A 488 54.50 25.44 13.24
N ASN A 489 54.38 25.83 11.97
CA ASN A 489 54.60 27.22 11.51
C ASN A 489 53.39 27.80 10.77
N ALA A 490 52.29 27.06 10.71
CA ALA A 490 51.08 27.50 10.01
C ALA A 490 50.37 28.61 10.79
N GLU A 491 49.76 29.55 10.07
CA GLU A 491 48.81 30.54 10.62
C GLU A 491 47.40 29.94 10.73
N TYR A 492 47.06 29.05 9.79
CA TYR A 492 45.82 28.30 9.72
C TYR A 492 46.05 26.99 8.99
N ILE A 493 45.12 26.04 9.16
CA ILE A 493 44.95 24.88 8.27
C ILE A 493 43.69 25.08 7.42
N ILE A 494 43.58 24.37 6.30
CA ILE A 494 42.48 24.49 5.34
C ILE A 494 41.58 23.27 5.42
N VAL A 495 40.32 23.51 5.81
CA VAL A 495 39.22 22.56 5.66
C VAL A 495 38.53 22.80 4.33
N GLN A 496 38.63 21.84 3.41
CA GLN A 496 37.99 21.89 2.09
C GLN A 496 36.65 21.14 2.10
N VAL A 497 35.58 21.88 1.82
CA VAL A 497 34.26 21.33 1.49
C VAL A 497 34.23 21.04 0.00
N ARG A 498 34.04 19.78 -0.38
CA ARG A 498 33.96 19.36 -1.79
C ARG A 498 32.61 19.74 -2.39
N ARG A 499 32.51 19.70 -3.73
CA ARG A 499 31.21 19.78 -4.41
C ARG A 499 30.32 18.64 -3.91
N TYR A 500 29.15 18.99 -3.38
CA TYR A 500 28.10 18.05 -3.00
C TYR A 500 26.98 18.03 -4.06
N ASP A 501 26.15 17.00 -4.01
CA ASP A 501 25.02 16.85 -4.94
C ASP A 501 24.01 17.98 -4.75
N ASP A 502 23.44 18.50 -5.84
CA ASP A 502 22.51 19.64 -5.80
C ASP A 502 23.08 20.96 -5.24
N MET A 503 24.42 21.10 -5.14
CA MET A 503 25.06 22.37 -4.79
C MET A 503 24.65 23.48 -5.78
N ALA A 504 23.97 24.51 -5.27
CA ALA A 504 23.45 25.62 -6.04
C ALA A 504 24.06 26.96 -5.62
N SER A 505 24.06 27.94 -6.53
CA SER A 505 24.42 29.31 -6.17
C SER A 505 23.48 29.86 -5.09
N ALA A 506 24.02 30.61 -4.14
CA ALA A 506 23.34 31.18 -2.98
C ALA A 506 23.02 30.21 -1.82
N ASP A 507 23.37 28.92 -1.92
CA ASP A 507 23.48 28.07 -0.73
C ASP A 507 24.54 28.65 0.21
N THR A 508 24.38 28.48 1.52
CA THR A 508 25.39 28.97 2.49
C THR A 508 26.02 27.82 3.26
N VAL A 509 27.34 27.91 3.47
CA VAL A 509 28.16 26.85 4.07
C VAL A 509 28.92 27.39 5.27
N ARG A 510 28.96 26.62 6.35
CA ARG A 510 29.73 26.89 7.57
C ARG A 510 30.44 25.64 8.03
N VAL A 511 31.72 25.75 8.38
CA VAL A 511 32.51 24.67 8.97
C VAL A 511 32.50 24.77 10.49
N GLN A 512 32.41 23.62 11.14
CA GLN A 512 32.52 23.44 12.58
C GLN A 512 33.74 22.56 12.89
N TRP A 513 34.58 23.05 13.79
CA TRP A 513 35.71 22.34 14.37
C TRP A 513 35.45 22.11 15.86
N VAL A 514 35.39 20.85 16.29
CA VAL A 514 35.13 20.48 17.68
C VAL A 514 36.34 19.76 18.25
N ALA A 515 37.03 20.40 19.18
CA ALA A 515 38.10 19.81 19.98
C ALA A 515 37.83 20.08 21.47
N ALA A 516 38.77 20.70 22.20
CA ALA A 516 38.52 21.17 23.56
C ALA A 516 37.47 22.29 23.63
N VAL A 517 37.33 23.07 22.54
CA VAL A 517 36.24 24.03 22.33
C VAL A 517 35.67 23.85 20.93
N THR A 518 34.45 24.35 20.72
CA THR A 518 33.84 24.43 19.39
C THR A 518 34.21 25.75 18.74
N TYR A 519 34.91 25.68 17.61
CA TYR A 519 35.16 26.79 16.71
C TYR A 519 34.25 26.67 15.49
N ASN A 520 33.72 27.81 15.04
CA ASN A 520 32.90 27.89 13.85
C ASN A 520 33.45 28.98 12.94
N THR A 521 33.52 28.68 11.64
CA THR A 521 33.90 29.68 10.65
C THR A 521 32.75 30.64 10.39
N ASP A 522 33.05 31.75 9.71
CA ASP A 522 32.02 32.57 9.10
C ASP A 522 31.21 31.75 8.08
N VAL A 523 29.94 32.13 7.94
CA VAL A 523 29.04 31.57 6.92
C VAL A 523 29.43 32.14 5.57
N ARG A 524 29.65 31.28 4.58
CA ARG A 524 30.06 31.67 3.22
C ARG A 524 29.04 31.22 2.18
N PRO A 525 28.62 32.10 1.24
CA PRO A 525 27.73 31.70 0.15
C PRO A 525 28.49 30.93 -0.94
N VAL A 526 27.81 29.96 -1.55
CA VAL A 526 28.23 29.30 -2.79
C VAL A 526 28.00 30.30 -3.92
N VAL A 527 29.09 30.76 -4.55
CA VAL A 527 29.02 31.66 -5.72
C VAL A 527 28.88 30.85 -7.01
N LEU A 528 29.70 29.80 -7.13
CA LEU A 528 29.70 28.85 -8.25
C LEU A 528 29.83 27.44 -7.67
N PRO A 529 29.09 26.43 -8.20
CA PRO A 529 29.24 25.06 -7.75
C PRO A 529 30.67 24.54 -7.92
N GLY A 530 31.31 24.17 -6.81
CA GLY A 530 32.74 23.82 -6.75
C GLY A 530 33.20 23.53 -5.32
N HIS A 531 34.51 23.38 -5.11
CA HIS A 531 35.06 23.23 -3.76
C HIS A 531 35.11 24.59 -3.03
N MET A 532 35.04 24.56 -1.70
CA MET A 532 35.13 25.73 -0.84
C MET A 532 36.14 25.50 0.30
N ASP A 533 37.11 26.40 0.43
CA ASP A 533 38.20 26.27 1.40
C ASP A 533 37.99 27.18 2.62
N PHE A 534 38.00 26.61 3.82
CA PHE A 534 37.77 27.30 5.09
C PHE A 534 39.02 27.27 5.97
N ARG A 535 39.37 28.41 6.57
CA ARG A 535 40.56 28.52 7.42
C ARG A 535 40.21 28.21 8.87
N ILE A 536 40.97 27.30 9.48
CA ILE A 536 40.93 27.05 10.93
C ILE A 536 42.16 27.68 11.57
N PRO A 537 42.00 28.64 12.50
CA PRO A 537 43.13 29.33 13.14
C PRO A 537 44.07 28.36 13.86
N ARG A 538 45.37 28.61 13.77
CA ARG A 538 46.41 27.80 14.42
C ARG A 538 46.14 27.54 15.91
N MET A 539 45.61 28.52 16.64
CA MET A 539 45.34 28.36 18.08
C MET A 539 44.31 27.26 18.38
N GLU A 540 43.35 27.02 17.48
CA GLU A 540 42.39 25.92 17.64
C GLU A 540 43.03 24.55 17.37
N VAL A 541 44.06 24.50 16.52
CA VAL A 541 44.87 23.30 16.28
C VAL A 541 45.83 23.03 17.45
N ILE A 542 46.48 24.07 17.99
CA ILE A 542 47.37 23.94 19.16
C ILE A 542 46.62 23.34 20.35
N ASP A 543 45.39 23.77 20.58
CA ASP A 543 44.57 23.29 21.69
C ASP A 543 44.15 21.82 21.56
N ALA A 544 44.30 21.25 20.36
CA ALA A 544 44.02 19.86 20.02
C ALA A 544 45.27 18.96 19.94
N ILE A 545 46.48 19.47 20.20
CA ILE A 545 47.72 18.67 20.12
C ILE A 545 47.61 17.38 20.93
N GLY A 546 47.90 16.25 20.28
CA GLY A 546 47.82 14.90 20.86
C GLY A 546 46.40 14.40 21.11
N ARG A 547 45.39 14.97 20.45
CA ARG A 547 43.97 14.61 20.57
C ARG A 547 43.29 14.65 19.20
N ASP A 548 42.08 14.07 19.16
CA ASP A 548 41.25 14.11 17.97
C ASP A 548 40.41 15.40 17.92
N ALA A 549 40.27 15.95 16.72
CA ALA A 549 39.32 17.01 16.41
C ALA A 549 38.22 16.47 15.47
N ARG A 550 36.96 16.76 15.76
CA ARG A 550 35.81 16.40 14.91
C ARG A 550 35.44 17.58 14.02
N ILE A 551 35.40 17.36 12.72
CA ILE A 551 35.19 18.40 11.72
C ILE A 551 33.97 18.05 10.88
N SER A 552 33.02 18.97 10.80
CA SER A 552 31.84 18.85 9.95
C SER A 552 31.53 20.21 9.32
N TYR A 553 30.65 20.22 8.32
CA TYR A 553 30.08 21.45 7.79
C TYR A 553 28.57 21.34 7.71
N SER A 554 27.92 22.49 7.55
CA SER A 554 26.48 22.56 7.34
C SER A 554 26.15 23.38 6.11
N VAL A 555 25.16 22.94 5.33
CA VAL A 555 24.63 23.64 4.16
C VAL A 555 23.23 24.12 4.46
N GLN A 556 22.96 25.38 4.21
CA GLN A 556 21.60 25.91 4.15
C GLN A 556 21.23 26.17 2.69
N GLN A 557 20.28 25.40 2.16
CA GLN A 557 19.79 25.56 0.80
C GLN A 557 18.84 26.77 0.73
N ARG A 558 19.20 27.80 -0.04
CA ARG A 558 18.48 29.09 -0.14
C ARG A 558 18.42 29.86 1.20
N LEU A 559 18.28 31.19 1.14
CA LEU A 559 18.26 32.03 2.35
C LEU A 559 17.06 31.69 3.24
N GLY A 560 17.32 31.17 4.45
CA GLY A 560 16.27 30.81 5.42
C GLY A 560 15.74 29.36 5.34
N GLY A 561 16.30 28.51 4.48
CA GLY A 561 15.94 27.09 4.40
C GLY A 561 16.44 26.24 5.57
N PRO A 562 16.11 24.93 5.60
CA PRO A 562 16.65 23.99 6.59
C PRO A 562 18.18 23.87 6.47
N VAL A 563 18.83 23.58 7.60
CA VAL A 563 20.27 23.40 7.68
C VAL A 563 20.59 21.91 7.68
N HIS A 564 21.33 21.46 6.66
CA HIS A 564 21.73 20.07 6.48
C HIS A 564 23.17 19.87 6.98
N PRO A 565 23.42 18.95 7.92
CA PRO A 565 24.77 18.64 8.39
C PRO A 565 25.49 17.66 7.46
N SER A 566 26.81 17.75 7.40
CA SER A 566 27.68 16.76 6.76
C SER A 566 28.02 15.58 7.68
N ASP A 567 28.52 14.51 7.07
CA ASP A 567 29.33 13.52 7.78
C ASP A 567 30.51 14.20 8.49
N THR A 568 31.01 13.56 9.55
CA THR A 568 32.10 14.10 10.38
C THR A 568 33.44 13.46 10.04
N LEU A 569 34.45 14.27 9.74
CA LEU A 569 35.86 13.86 9.71
C LEU A 569 36.41 13.82 11.15
N ILE A 570 37.04 12.72 11.55
CA ILE A 570 37.82 12.63 12.79
C ILE A 570 39.27 12.86 12.41
N LEU A 571 39.83 14.01 12.78
CA LEU A 571 41.20 14.39 12.51
C LEU A 571 42.09 14.06 13.71
N HIS A 572 43.09 13.21 13.51
CA HIS A 572 44.10 12.86 14.50
C HIS A 572 45.25 13.89 14.47
N VAL A 573 45.34 14.72 15.52
CA VAL A 573 46.41 15.72 15.63
C VAL A 573 47.59 15.11 16.36
N GLU A 574 48.75 15.07 15.69
CA GLU A 574 49.98 14.50 16.25
C GLU A 574 50.33 15.12 17.61
N GLY A 575 50.76 14.28 18.55
CA GLY A 575 51.15 14.70 19.88
C GLY A 575 52.60 15.18 19.95
N GLN A 576 52.92 15.91 21.01
CA GLN A 576 54.30 16.24 21.39
C GLN A 576 54.70 15.42 22.63
N SER A 577 55.98 15.44 23.01
CA SER A 577 56.46 14.58 24.11
C SER A 577 55.95 15.01 25.50
N LEU A 578 55.72 16.31 25.71
CA LEU A 578 55.16 16.85 26.95
C LEU A 578 53.64 17.05 26.83
N THR A 579 52.91 16.61 27.85
CA THR A 579 51.50 16.96 27.99
C THR A 579 51.36 18.29 28.72
N LEU A 580 51.13 19.36 27.97
CA LEU A 580 51.12 20.73 28.48
C LEU A 580 49.69 21.26 28.67
N PRO A 581 49.16 21.36 29.92
CA PRO A 581 47.84 21.93 30.19
C PRO A 581 47.81 23.45 29.94
N ALA A 582 46.62 24.03 29.87
CA ALA A 582 46.47 25.48 29.74
C ALA A 582 47.03 26.19 31.00
N PRO A 583 47.64 27.37 30.85
CA PRO A 583 48.08 28.15 32.02
C PRO A 583 46.88 28.63 32.84
N THR A 584 47.12 29.10 34.06
CA THR A 584 46.10 29.74 34.90
C THR A 584 46.38 31.23 35.05
N LEU A 585 45.35 32.07 34.91
CA LEU A 585 45.40 33.50 35.22
C LEU A 585 44.75 33.74 36.58
N ASP A 586 45.39 34.54 37.43
CA ASP A 586 44.85 34.89 38.74
C ASP A 586 43.63 35.82 38.66
N GLY A 587 42.88 35.93 39.77
CA GLY A 587 41.65 36.73 39.82
C GLY A 587 41.88 38.23 39.60
N ALA A 588 43.06 38.76 39.95
CA ALA A 588 43.42 40.15 39.70
C ALA A 588 43.91 40.39 38.26
N ARG A 589 44.10 39.32 37.46
CA ARG A 589 44.58 39.34 36.09
C ARG A 589 45.98 39.95 35.95
N THR A 590 46.78 39.82 37.00
CA THR A 590 48.15 40.34 37.09
C THR A 590 49.19 39.27 36.92
N GLN A 591 48.85 37.98 37.06
CA GLN A 591 49.82 36.89 37.05
C GLN A 591 49.32 35.65 36.31
N VAL A 592 50.14 35.17 35.39
CA VAL A 592 49.97 33.87 34.75
C VAL A 592 50.87 32.84 35.42
N THR A 593 50.28 31.73 35.85
CA THR A 593 51.01 30.60 36.44
C THR A 593 51.05 29.44 35.46
N VAL A 594 52.24 28.89 35.26
CA VAL A 594 52.51 27.72 34.42
C VAL A 594 52.97 26.56 35.31
N LEU A 595 52.28 25.43 35.20
CA LEU A 595 52.61 24.18 35.87
C LEU A 595 52.25 23.01 34.96
N TYR A 596 53.19 22.08 34.75
CA TYR A 596 52.96 20.90 33.92
C TYR A 596 53.75 19.69 34.43
N SER A 597 53.32 18.49 34.00
CA SER A 597 54.02 17.24 34.33
C SER A 597 55.26 17.08 33.46
N GLY A 598 56.39 16.69 34.06
CA GLY A 598 57.68 16.56 33.35
C GLY A 598 58.52 17.84 33.30
N MET A 599 58.28 18.79 34.23
CA MET A 599 59.15 19.94 34.44
C MET A 599 60.56 19.51 34.90
N GLU A 600 61.58 19.94 34.16
CA GLU A 600 62.99 19.67 34.43
C GLU A 600 63.81 20.98 34.37
N ASP A 601 64.94 21.02 35.09
CA ASP A 601 65.76 22.24 35.25
C ASP A 601 66.45 22.70 33.96
N ASP A 602 66.50 21.84 32.93
CA ASP A 602 67.04 22.13 31.60
C ASP A 602 66.02 22.77 30.65
N GLN A 603 64.80 23.05 31.12
CA GLN A 603 63.72 23.63 30.33
C GLN A 603 63.58 25.14 30.54
N THR A 604 62.97 25.80 29.55
CA THR A 604 62.58 27.21 29.61
C THR A 604 61.10 27.35 29.26
N VAL A 605 60.43 28.33 29.85
CA VAL A 605 59.01 28.63 29.61
C VAL A 605 58.86 30.09 29.19
N ARG A 606 57.96 30.32 28.24
CA ARG A 606 57.52 31.67 27.84
C ARG A 606 56.00 31.69 27.66
N VAL A 607 55.34 32.67 28.24
CA VAL A 607 53.90 32.87 28.04
C VAL A 607 53.67 33.73 26.79
N ARG A 608 52.70 33.32 25.98
CA ARG A 608 52.14 34.08 24.86
C ARG A 608 50.74 34.57 25.26
N TRP A 609 50.52 35.86 25.05
CA TRP A 609 49.26 36.55 25.26
C TRP A 609 48.75 37.03 23.90
N ASP A 610 47.73 36.36 23.38
CA ASP A 610 47.18 36.61 22.03
C ASP A 610 45.83 37.33 22.16
N GLY A 611 45.89 38.65 22.03
CA GLY A 611 44.73 39.54 22.11
C GLY A 611 44.70 40.51 20.92
N VAL A 612 44.37 41.79 21.15
CA VAL A 612 44.47 42.87 20.13
C VAL A 612 45.86 42.90 19.48
N VAL A 613 46.90 42.68 20.28
CA VAL A 613 48.27 42.48 19.83
C VAL A 613 48.81 41.20 20.46
N THR A 614 49.51 40.37 19.69
CA THR A 614 50.23 39.22 20.23
C THR A 614 51.46 39.69 21.00
N ARG A 615 51.50 39.37 22.30
CA ARG A 615 52.60 39.70 23.20
C ARG A 615 53.17 38.46 23.83
N HIS A 616 54.40 38.58 24.31
CA HIS A 616 55.09 37.50 24.97
C HIS A 616 55.84 38.01 26.19
N THR A 617 55.84 37.23 27.26
CA THR A 617 56.64 37.53 28.45
C THR A 617 58.13 37.33 28.16
N GLU A 618 58.98 37.68 29.12
CA GLU A 618 60.34 37.15 29.15
C GLU A 618 60.35 35.61 29.23
N ILE A 619 61.48 35.03 28.85
CA ILE A 619 61.74 33.60 28.99
C ILE A 619 62.23 33.36 30.42
N GLN A 620 61.59 32.44 31.15
CA GLN A 620 62.03 32.00 32.47
C GLN A 620 62.61 30.58 32.39
N ARG A 621 63.63 30.29 33.21
CA ARG A 621 64.11 28.92 33.41
C ARG A 621 63.16 28.15 34.32
N VAL A 622 62.89 26.90 33.99
CA VAL A 622 62.07 26.02 34.82
C VAL A 622 62.87 25.60 36.04
N VAL A 623 62.20 25.53 37.19
CA VAL A 623 62.73 24.93 38.41
C VAL A 623 61.90 23.70 38.72
N LYS A 624 62.53 22.54 38.81
CA LYS A 624 61.86 21.26 38.96
C LYS A 624 60.91 21.26 40.16
N GLY A 625 59.64 20.94 39.88
CA GLY A 625 58.59 20.84 40.90
C GLY A 625 58.04 22.18 41.40
N GLN A 626 58.45 23.32 40.82
CA GLN A 626 57.94 24.65 41.16
C GLN A 626 57.18 25.27 39.98
N PRO A 627 56.04 25.96 40.21
CA PRO A 627 55.35 26.67 39.16
C PRO A 627 56.16 27.89 38.68
N SER A 628 56.12 28.17 37.38
CA SER A 628 56.65 29.42 36.81
C SER A 628 55.57 30.50 36.83
N VAL A 629 55.85 31.64 37.46
CA VAL A 629 54.90 32.76 37.61
C VAL A 629 55.39 33.94 36.79
N PHE A 630 54.51 34.48 35.95
CA PHE A 630 54.79 35.60 35.06
C PHE A 630 53.88 36.77 35.39
N ASP A 631 54.47 37.94 35.66
CA ASP A 631 53.71 39.17 35.83
C ASP A 631 53.19 39.67 34.48
N ILE A 632 51.90 39.96 34.41
CA ILE A 632 51.23 40.51 33.24
C ILE A 632 51.09 42.02 33.40
N PRO A 633 51.69 42.84 32.52
CA PRO A 633 51.55 44.28 32.58
C PRO A 633 50.08 44.72 32.50
N ALA A 634 49.66 45.62 33.40
CA ALA A 634 48.29 46.15 33.42
C ALA A 634 47.85 46.73 32.06
N ALA A 635 48.79 47.30 31.29
CA ALA A 635 48.54 47.80 29.94
C ALA A 635 48.03 46.70 28.98
N TRP A 636 48.47 45.44 29.12
CA TRP A 636 47.99 44.34 28.27
C TRP A 636 46.54 44.00 28.59
N VAL A 637 46.15 44.09 29.87
CA VAL A 637 44.77 43.86 30.30
C VAL A 637 43.86 44.99 29.82
N THR A 638 44.28 46.26 30.01
CA THR A 638 43.51 47.42 29.54
C THR A 638 43.37 47.47 28.02
N GLU A 639 44.42 47.10 27.27
CA GLU A 639 44.41 47.00 25.80
C GLU A 639 43.35 46.03 25.28
N ASN A 640 43.01 45.01 26.06
CA ASN A 640 42.11 43.94 25.67
C ASN A 640 40.72 44.05 26.34
N SER A 641 40.39 45.20 26.93
CA SER A 641 39.08 45.43 27.56
C SER A 641 37.94 45.22 26.55
N GLY A 642 36.98 44.37 26.90
CA GLY A 642 35.85 43.98 26.06
C GLY A 642 36.20 42.96 24.96
N SER A 643 37.43 42.45 24.93
CA SER A 643 37.91 41.53 23.90
C SER A 643 38.23 40.14 24.48
N ARG A 644 38.21 39.14 23.61
CA ARG A 644 38.67 37.78 23.94
C ARG A 644 40.19 37.71 23.82
N VAL A 645 40.84 37.09 24.81
CA VAL A 645 42.28 36.80 24.82
C VAL A 645 42.52 35.30 24.90
N LEU A 646 43.47 34.83 24.11
CA LEU A 646 43.98 33.46 24.13
C LEU A 646 45.38 33.44 24.75
N ILE A 647 45.56 32.70 25.83
CA ILE A 647 46.83 32.61 26.56
C ILE A 647 47.33 31.17 26.49
N ASN A 648 48.56 30.99 26.02
CA ASN A 648 49.24 29.71 26.07
C ASN A 648 50.71 29.93 26.42
N TYR A 649 51.46 28.87 26.66
CA TYR A 649 52.90 28.94 26.87
C TYR A 649 53.64 27.94 25.99
N SER A 650 54.92 28.25 25.72
CA SER A 650 55.84 27.35 25.04
C SER A 650 56.93 26.88 25.99
N VAL A 651 57.28 25.60 25.90
CA VAL A 651 58.43 24.99 26.57
C VAL A 651 59.55 24.78 25.55
N GLY A 652 60.75 25.25 25.88
CA GLY A 652 61.99 24.97 25.14
C GLY A 652 63.06 24.37 26.04
N TRP A 653 64.22 24.02 25.48
CA TRP A 653 65.34 23.43 26.20
C TRP A 653 66.57 24.34 26.14
N ILE A 654 67.32 24.41 27.24
CA ILE A 654 68.56 25.19 27.32
C ILE A 654 69.61 24.57 26.38
N ASP A 655 70.30 25.42 25.63
CA ASP A 655 71.39 25.04 24.70
C ASP A 655 70.99 23.95 23.67
N SER A 656 69.72 23.92 23.28
CA SER A 656 69.15 22.94 22.35
C SER A 656 68.32 23.62 21.26
N ASP A 657 68.45 23.14 20.02
CA ASP A 657 67.62 23.55 18.87
C ASP A 657 66.33 22.70 18.76
N ALA A 658 65.95 21.98 19.83
CA ALA A 658 64.71 21.23 19.87
C ALA A 658 63.50 22.14 19.65
N GLN A 659 62.51 21.63 18.91
CA GLN A 659 61.26 22.33 18.65
C GLN A 659 60.54 22.69 19.96
N LEU A 660 60.03 23.92 20.03
CA LEU A 660 59.21 24.37 21.15
C LEU A 660 57.94 23.53 21.23
N GLN A 661 57.56 23.17 22.44
CA GLN A 661 56.32 22.46 22.70
C GLN A 661 55.28 23.41 23.26
N PHE A 662 54.03 23.28 22.81
CA PHE A 662 52.98 24.26 23.07
C PHE A 662 51.95 23.73 24.06
N SER A 663 51.52 24.59 24.97
CA SER A 663 50.42 24.27 25.87
C SER A 663 49.07 24.38 25.20
N ARG A 664 48.07 23.76 25.83
CA ARG A 664 46.66 24.11 25.61
C ARG A 664 46.41 25.59 25.88
N VAL A 665 45.26 26.08 25.43
CA VAL A 665 44.96 27.50 25.35
C VAL A 665 43.93 27.87 26.41
N LEU A 666 44.33 28.73 27.34
CA LEU A 666 43.41 29.43 28.25
C LEU A 666 42.69 30.52 27.45
N ARG A 667 41.35 30.50 27.43
CA ARG A 667 40.54 31.49 26.71
C ARG A 667 39.74 32.31 27.70
N ILE A 668 39.92 33.63 27.70
CA ILE A 668 39.27 34.54 28.64
C ILE A 668 38.67 35.74 27.90
N ASN A 669 37.63 36.34 28.49
CA ASN A 669 37.14 37.65 28.08
C ASN A 669 37.56 38.66 29.14
N LEU A 670 38.18 39.77 28.71
CA LEU A 670 38.70 40.79 29.61
C LEU A 670 37.78 41.98 29.75
#